data_AF-A0A929TUD4-F1
#
_entry.id   AF-A0A929TUD4-F1
#
_cell.length_a   1.000
_cell.length_b   1.000
_cell.length_c   1.000
_cell.angle_alpha   90.00
_cell.angle_beta   90.00
_cell.angle_gamma   90.00
#
_symmetry.space_group_name_H-M   'P 1'
#
loop_
_entity.id
_entity.type
_entity.pdbx_description
1 polymer ?
#
loop_
_entity_poly.entity_id
_entity_poly.type
_entity_poly.pdbx_seq_one_letter_code
_entity_poly.pdbx_strand_id
1 'polypeptide(L)'
;PLIYYARESWYIKMTAVKEDIIRNNNTINWIPESIGKGRFGDWLENIQDWAVSRNRYWGTPLNVWICECGHMHSIGSIEELKSMSKNCPEDIELHRPYIDAVTITCPECGKEMRRTPEVLDAWFDSGSMPFAQHHYPFENQEKFEAQYPADFISEAVDQTRGWFYSLLAISTLIFNRAPYKNVIVMGHVQDEDGQKMSKSKGNAVDPMDALNKFGADAIRWYFYVNSAPWLPNRFHDKAVEEGQRKFLGTLWNTYAFYVLYADIDNFDPTKYTLDYEKLSVMDKWLLSKLNTLVKTVDEYLNNYKITETARALQSFTDDMSNWYVRRCRERFWAKGMEQDKINAYMTLYTALITLSKISAPMIPFMTEEIYQNLVRSVDKSAPESIHLTDFPKVNEEFIDKDLEVSMDEVLDIVVLGRAARNSANIKNRQPIGNMYVKAENVLSPFYVEIIEDELNVKAVEFKDDVEEFVSYSFKPQLKTVGPKYGKLLGKIKEALSNLDGHKAMQELNTDGALNFDFDGEKVVLGREDLLIETAKNDNFVTEADNKVTVVLDIRLDDALLEEGFVRELISKIQTMRKEAGFEVVDHIVLSQSGNDRIAEIIKKNEAVIKNDTLADEIVYNNVEGYTKDWNLNGEHTSLGVSKKG
;
A
#
# COMPACT_ATOMS: atom_id res chain seq x y z
N PRO A 1 34.49 11.12 -25.06
CA PRO A 1 35.40 11.21 -23.88
C PRO A 1 35.85 12.66 -23.71
N LEU A 2 35.98 13.15 -22.47
CA LEU A 2 36.47 14.51 -22.17
C LEU A 2 38.01 14.51 -22.07
N ILE A 3 38.63 15.67 -22.30
CA ILE A 3 40.06 15.90 -22.08
C ILE A 3 40.25 17.12 -21.17
N TYR A 4 41.21 17.06 -20.25
CA TYR A 4 41.62 18.23 -19.47
C TYR A 4 42.45 19.15 -20.36
N TYR A 5 42.11 20.45 -20.39
CA TYR A 5 42.76 21.42 -21.25
C TYR A 5 42.88 22.78 -20.54
N ALA A 6 44.06 23.40 -20.62
CA ALA A 6 44.28 24.74 -20.10
C ALA A 6 43.68 25.78 -21.05
N ARG A 7 42.73 26.56 -20.56
CA ARG A 7 42.05 27.63 -21.30
C ARG A 7 41.62 28.72 -20.33
N GLU A 8 41.45 29.93 -20.85
CA GLU A 8 40.80 31.00 -20.11
C GLU A 8 39.36 30.61 -19.77
N SER A 9 38.94 30.92 -18.54
CA SER A 9 37.62 30.66 -18.01
C SER A 9 37.39 31.51 -16.76
N TRP A 10 36.15 31.89 -16.54
CA TRP A 10 35.68 32.54 -15.32
C TRP A 10 35.23 31.51 -14.29
N TYR A 11 35.58 31.75 -13.03
CA TYR A 11 35.30 30.88 -11.90
C TYR A 11 34.62 31.65 -10.77
N ILE A 12 33.65 31.02 -10.13
CA ILE A 12 33.13 31.43 -8.83
C ILE A 12 33.95 30.70 -7.76
N LYS A 13 34.53 31.46 -6.83
CA LYS A 13 35.47 30.97 -5.81
C LYS A 13 34.75 30.22 -4.67
N MET A 14 34.12 29.09 -4.98
CA MET A 14 33.35 28.28 -4.04
C MET A 14 34.18 27.74 -2.87
N THR A 15 35.48 27.52 -3.09
CA THR A 15 36.41 27.09 -2.04
C THR A 15 36.47 28.07 -0.86
N ALA A 16 36.19 29.35 -1.09
CA ALA A 16 36.20 30.38 -0.04
C ALA A 16 34.99 30.29 0.91
N VAL A 17 33.88 29.66 0.47
CA VAL A 17 32.63 29.52 1.24
C VAL A 17 32.32 28.05 1.57
N LYS A 18 33.35 27.19 1.54
CA LYS A 18 33.22 25.74 1.80
C LYS A 18 32.54 25.46 3.16
N GLU A 19 32.98 26.12 4.22
CA GLU A 19 32.41 25.90 5.56
C GLU A 19 30.97 26.40 5.65
N ASP A 20 30.65 27.50 4.98
CA ASP A 20 29.29 28.06 4.95
C ASP A 20 28.32 27.15 4.19
N ILE A 21 28.73 26.62 3.03
CA ILE A 21 27.87 25.74 2.23
C ILE A 21 27.63 24.40 2.92
N ILE A 22 28.62 23.87 3.64
CA ILE A 22 28.46 22.65 4.46
C ILE A 22 27.53 22.93 5.64
N ARG A 23 27.73 24.05 6.36
CA ARG A 23 26.84 24.46 7.45
C ARG A 23 25.39 24.58 6.97
N ASN A 24 25.17 25.23 5.83
CA ASN A 24 23.84 25.40 5.24
C ASN A 24 23.26 24.05 4.79
N ASN A 25 24.06 23.14 4.22
CA ASN A 25 23.59 21.79 3.88
C ASN A 25 23.07 21.03 5.10
N ASN A 26 23.74 21.19 6.24
CA ASN A 26 23.41 20.48 7.48
C ASN A 26 22.11 20.97 8.13
N THR A 27 21.52 22.10 7.71
CA THR A 27 20.20 22.55 8.18
C THR A 27 19.04 21.93 7.39
N ILE A 28 19.33 21.19 6.32
CA ILE A 28 18.34 20.68 5.38
C ILE A 28 17.91 19.28 5.81
N ASN A 29 16.60 19.03 5.81
CA ASN A 29 16.05 17.70 5.99
C ASN A 29 16.10 16.93 4.66
N TRP A 30 17.09 16.05 4.53
CA TRP A 30 17.28 15.22 3.33
C TRP A 30 16.62 13.86 3.48
N ILE A 31 15.88 13.45 2.45
CA ILE A 31 15.17 12.18 2.39
C ILE A 31 15.61 11.45 1.12
N PRO A 32 16.44 10.40 1.23
CA PRO A 32 16.99 9.82 2.45
C PRO A 32 18.21 10.59 2.95
N GLU A 33 18.45 10.52 4.25
CA GLU A 33 19.55 11.22 4.92
C GLU A 33 20.93 10.84 4.35
N SER A 34 21.09 9.56 3.97
CA SER A 34 22.33 9.02 3.40
C SER A 34 22.76 9.68 2.08
N ILE A 35 21.82 10.27 1.33
CA ILE A 35 22.15 11.03 0.11
C ILE A 35 22.60 12.45 0.45
N GLY A 36 21.88 13.12 1.35
CA GLY A 36 22.17 14.50 1.73
C GLY A 36 23.46 14.66 2.52
N LYS A 37 23.63 13.85 3.57
CA LYS A 37 24.84 13.86 4.41
C LYS A 37 25.99 13.07 3.81
N GLY A 38 25.71 11.96 3.12
CA GLY A 38 26.72 11.16 2.43
C GLY A 38 27.03 11.74 1.05
N ARG A 39 26.48 11.16 -0.01
CA ARG A 39 26.85 11.47 -1.41
C ARG A 39 26.95 12.96 -1.74
N PHE A 40 26.02 13.78 -1.26
CA PHE A 40 26.02 15.22 -1.47
C PHE A 40 27.01 15.93 -0.52
N GLY A 41 26.91 15.68 0.78
CA GLY A 41 27.83 16.21 1.81
C GLY A 41 29.31 15.93 1.55
N ASP A 42 29.69 14.66 1.34
CA ASP A 42 31.07 14.22 1.04
C ASP A 42 31.68 14.95 -0.17
N TRP A 43 30.83 15.32 -1.13
CA TRP A 43 31.25 16.06 -2.31
C TRP A 43 31.45 17.55 -2.03
N LEU A 44 30.63 18.14 -1.16
CA LEU A 44 30.85 19.52 -0.68
C LEU A 44 32.15 19.65 0.12
N GLU A 45 32.57 18.62 0.86
CA GLU A 45 33.86 18.60 1.56
C GLU A 45 35.06 18.74 0.61
N ASN A 46 34.91 18.32 -0.64
CA ASN A 46 35.96 18.38 -1.66
C ASN A 46 35.65 19.40 -2.77
N ILE A 47 34.75 20.36 -2.48
CA ILE A 47 34.28 21.35 -3.45
C ILE A 47 35.46 22.09 -4.11
N GLN A 48 35.35 22.27 -5.41
CA GLN A 48 36.28 23.05 -6.22
C GLN A 48 35.60 24.34 -6.67
N ASP A 49 36.39 25.31 -7.11
CA ASP A 49 35.85 26.54 -7.69
C ASP A 49 35.01 26.21 -8.94
N TRP A 50 33.85 26.85 -9.06
CA TRP A 50 32.88 26.54 -10.10
C TRP A 50 33.24 27.31 -11.37
N ALA A 51 33.71 26.57 -12.39
CA ALA A 51 33.87 27.11 -13.74
C ALA A 51 32.50 27.50 -14.32
N VAL A 52 32.18 28.79 -14.33
CA VAL A 52 30.84 29.29 -14.67
C VAL A 52 30.73 29.76 -16.12
N SER A 53 31.82 30.19 -16.76
CA SER A 53 31.76 30.64 -18.16
C SER A 53 31.69 29.49 -19.16
N ARG A 54 31.00 29.72 -20.28
CA ARG A 54 30.84 28.80 -21.41
C ARG A 54 31.10 29.52 -22.73
N ASN A 55 31.87 28.90 -23.62
CA ASN A 55 32.13 29.41 -24.97
C ASN A 55 31.00 28.92 -25.89
N ARG A 56 29.82 29.52 -25.72
CA ARG A 56 28.56 29.16 -26.42
C ARG A 56 27.80 30.43 -26.81
N TYR A 57 26.73 30.26 -27.58
CA TYR A 57 25.94 31.36 -28.15
C TYR A 57 24.63 31.61 -27.42
N TRP A 58 23.90 30.54 -27.05
CA TRP A 58 22.62 30.62 -26.37
C TRP A 58 22.79 30.38 -24.87
N GLY A 59 22.46 31.40 -24.07
CA GLY A 59 22.57 31.42 -22.61
C GLY A 59 22.74 32.86 -22.11
N THR A 60 22.56 33.06 -20.80
CA THR A 60 22.70 34.37 -20.16
C THR A 60 24.12 34.91 -20.36
N PRO A 61 24.32 36.06 -21.03
CA PRO A 61 25.66 36.57 -21.29
C PRO A 61 26.38 36.97 -19.99
N LEU A 62 27.66 36.63 -19.87
CA LEU A 62 28.46 37.06 -18.72
C LEU A 62 28.63 38.58 -18.75
N ASN A 63 28.22 39.25 -17.68
CA ASN A 63 28.02 40.69 -17.58
C ASN A 63 29.31 41.48 -17.28
N VAL A 64 30.46 41.04 -17.81
CA VAL A 64 31.76 41.67 -17.58
C VAL A 64 32.27 42.35 -18.84
N TRP A 65 32.57 43.64 -18.74
CA TRP A 65 33.26 44.44 -19.76
C TRP A 65 34.73 44.59 -19.39
N ILE A 66 35.62 44.52 -20.38
CA ILE A 66 37.08 44.58 -20.23
C ILE A 66 37.61 45.75 -21.05
N CYS A 67 38.45 46.58 -20.42
CA CYS A 67 39.16 47.67 -21.05
C CYS A 67 40.56 47.21 -21.50
N GLU A 68 41.08 47.83 -22.56
CA GLU A 68 42.48 47.63 -22.97
C GLU A 68 43.51 48.06 -21.91
N CYS A 69 43.13 48.90 -20.94
CA CYS A 69 44.00 49.25 -19.80
C CYS A 69 44.04 48.17 -18.70
N GLY A 70 43.29 47.08 -18.85
CA GLY A 70 43.21 45.97 -17.90
C GLY A 70 42.08 46.08 -16.87
N HIS A 71 41.38 47.21 -16.80
CA HIS A 71 40.21 47.37 -15.93
C HIS A 71 39.06 46.46 -16.39
N MET A 72 38.37 45.83 -15.43
CA MET A 72 37.20 44.97 -15.65
C MET A 72 36.02 45.52 -14.84
N HIS A 73 34.85 45.65 -15.47
CA HIS A 73 33.63 46.18 -14.84
C HIS A 73 32.47 45.22 -15.02
N SER A 74 31.74 44.92 -13.94
CA SER A 74 30.57 44.02 -13.96
C SER A 74 29.28 44.85 -13.89
N ILE A 75 28.44 44.77 -14.92
CA ILE A 75 27.17 45.53 -14.99
C ILE A 75 26.05 44.77 -14.29
N GLY A 76 25.44 45.38 -13.28
CA GLY A 76 24.40 44.78 -12.44
C GLY A 76 22.95 45.05 -12.87
N SER A 77 22.70 46.04 -13.74
CA SER A 77 21.35 46.35 -14.22
C SER A 77 21.33 47.00 -15.61
N ILE A 78 20.15 47.00 -16.25
CA ILE A 78 19.94 47.73 -17.52
C ILE A 78 20.14 49.25 -17.31
N GLU A 79 19.71 49.78 -16.16
CA GLU A 79 19.91 51.20 -15.83
C GLU A 79 21.40 51.56 -15.75
N GLU A 80 22.20 50.74 -15.07
CA GLU A 80 23.66 50.93 -15.01
C GLU A 80 24.27 50.86 -16.41
N LEU A 81 23.88 49.87 -17.22
CA LEU A 81 24.35 49.73 -18.61
C LEU A 81 24.09 50.99 -19.43
N LYS A 82 22.86 51.51 -19.38
CA LYS A 82 22.45 52.73 -20.09
C LYS A 82 23.22 53.95 -19.60
N SER A 83 23.51 54.05 -18.30
CA SER A 83 24.26 55.17 -17.74
C SER A 83 25.73 55.23 -18.20
N MET A 84 26.35 54.09 -18.50
CA MET A 84 27.76 53.98 -18.87
C MET A 84 28.00 53.84 -20.38
N SER A 85 26.96 53.55 -21.15
CA SER A 85 27.04 53.27 -22.58
C SER A 85 26.49 54.40 -23.44
N LYS A 86 27.25 54.82 -24.44
CA LYS A 86 26.79 55.82 -25.43
C LYS A 86 25.98 55.20 -26.57
N ASN A 87 26.01 53.87 -26.72
CA ASN A 87 25.42 53.16 -27.84
C ASN A 87 24.41 52.08 -27.41
N CYS A 88 23.99 52.06 -26.14
CA CYS A 88 22.95 51.18 -25.65
C CYS A 88 21.59 51.59 -26.21
N PRO A 89 20.87 50.72 -26.94
CA PRO A 89 19.50 50.98 -27.38
C PRO A 89 18.52 51.14 -26.21
N GLU A 90 17.42 51.87 -26.45
CA GLU A 90 16.37 52.03 -25.43
C GLU A 90 15.68 50.71 -25.09
N ASP A 91 15.40 49.89 -26.11
CA ASP A 91 14.82 48.55 -25.99
C ASP A 91 15.91 47.51 -26.31
N ILE A 92 16.83 47.31 -25.36
CA ILE A 92 17.98 46.43 -25.55
C ILE A 92 17.59 44.95 -25.36
N GLU A 93 17.88 44.14 -26.38
CA GLU A 93 17.94 42.69 -26.25
C GLU A 93 19.26 42.29 -25.56
N LEU A 94 19.16 41.68 -24.37
CA LEU A 94 20.30 41.32 -23.54
C LEU A 94 21.01 40.04 -24.00
N HIS A 95 20.44 39.26 -24.92
CA HIS A 95 21.09 38.07 -25.45
C HIS A 95 22.16 38.39 -26.51
N ARG A 96 23.05 37.41 -26.72
CA ARG A 96 23.92 37.40 -27.91
C ARG A 96 23.08 37.21 -29.18
N PRO A 97 23.43 37.86 -30.31
CA PRO A 97 24.62 38.70 -30.52
C PRO A 97 24.45 40.17 -30.14
N TYR A 98 23.25 40.60 -29.75
CA TYR A 98 22.89 42.02 -29.61
C TYR A 98 23.71 42.73 -28.52
N ILE A 99 23.82 42.13 -27.33
CA ILE A 99 24.59 42.69 -26.22
C ILE A 99 26.10 42.79 -26.52
N ASP A 100 26.63 41.98 -27.46
CA ASP A 100 28.05 42.00 -27.83
C ASP A 100 28.45 43.29 -28.57
N ALA A 101 27.47 44.01 -29.15
CA ALA A 101 27.70 45.29 -29.83
C ALA A 101 27.72 46.49 -28.87
N VAL A 102 27.22 46.35 -27.64
CA VAL A 102 27.13 47.42 -26.66
C VAL A 102 28.47 47.64 -25.97
N THR A 103 28.97 48.87 -26.00
CA THR A 103 30.22 49.27 -25.35
C THR A 103 29.97 50.23 -24.20
N ILE A 104 30.85 50.24 -23.20
CA ILE A 104 30.76 51.16 -22.05
C ILE A 104 32.03 52.04 -21.98
N THR A 105 31.91 53.19 -21.32
CA THR A 105 33.06 54.07 -21.06
C THR A 105 33.80 53.63 -19.80
N CYS A 106 35.09 53.36 -19.91
CA CYS A 106 35.94 52.95 -18.79
C CYS A 106 36.03 54.06 -17.73
N PRO A 107 35.69 53.78 -16.46
CA PRO A 107 35.76 54.79 -15.40
C PRO A 107 37.19 55.20 -15.06
N GLU A 108 38.19 54.36 -15.33
CA GLU A 108 39.59 54.65 -14.99
C GLU A 108 40.32 55.48 -16.06
N CYS A 109 40.12 55.18 -17.34
CA CYS A 109 40.90 55.78 -18.43
C CYS A 109 40.05 56.48 -19.51
N GLY A 110 38.71 56.45 -19.40
CA GLY A 110 37.78 57.09 -20.33
C GLY A 110 37.66 56.43 -21.70
N LYS A 111 38.38 55.32 -21.95
CA LYS A 111 38.33 54.57 -23.22
C LYS A 111 37.16 53.61 -23.29
N GLU A 112 36.89 53.10 -24.48
CA GLU A 112 35.83 52.11 -24.71
C GLU A 112 36.18 50.74 -24.11
N MET A 113 35.22 50.10 -23.45
CA MET A 113 35.30 48.72 -22.97
C MET A 113 34.34 47.83 -23.75
N ARG A 114 34.69 46.55 -23.91
CA ARG A 114 33.86 45.54 -24.59
C ARG A 114 33.55 44.37 -23.67
N ARG A 115 32.36 43.80 -23.81
CA ARG A 115 31.95 42.60 -23.07
C ARG A 115 32.84 41.42 -23.42
N THR A 116 33.13 40.58 -22.43
CA THR A 116 33.72 39.25 -22.65
C THR A 116 32.77 38.38 -23.48
N PRO A 117 33.24 37.49 -24.38
CA PRO A 117 32.35 36.77 -25.31
C PRO A 117 31.53 35.63 -24.67
N GLU A 118 31.87 35.20 -23.46
CA GLU A 118 31.28 34.03 -22.80
C GLU A 118 29.84 34.24 -22.35
N VAL A 119 29.10 33.13 -22.26
CA VAL A 119 27.81 33.04 -21.58
C VAL A 119 27.96 32.24 -20.29
N LEU A 120 26.99 32.33 -19.38
CA LEU A 120 26.97 31.60 -18.12
C LEU A 120 26.60 30.13 -18.32
N ASP A 121 26.98 29.32 -17.33
CA ASP A 121 26.56 27.93 -17.17
C ASP A 121 25.06 27.87 -16.91
N ALA A 122 24.32 26.98 -17.58
CA ALA A 122 22.88 26.89 -17.43
C ALA A 122 22.44 26.53 -15.99
N TRP A 123 23.31 25.86 -15.22
CA TRP A 123 23.09 25.63 -13.80
C TRP A 123 23.04 26.92 -12.98
N PHE A 124 23.77 27.97 -13.39
CA PHE A 124 23.70 29.28 -12.77
C PHE A 124 22.31 29.91 -12.93
N ASP A 125 21.72 29.79 -14.13
CA ASP A 125 20.35 30.26 -14.39
C ASP A 125 19.35 29.50 -13.50
N SER A 126 19.40 28.16 -13.51
CA SER A 126 18.48 27.33 -12.71
C SER A 126 18.65 27.50 -11.20
N GLY A 127 19.88 27.75 -10.73
CA GLY A 127 20.17 27.98 -9.31
C GLY A 127 19.79 29.40 -8.86
N SER A 128 19.68 30.35 -9.78
CA SER A 128 19.19 31.71 -9.53
C SER A 128 17.66 31.81 -9.53
N MET A 129 16.97 30.76 -9.99
CA MET A 129 15.50 30.70 -10.09
C MET A 129 14.75 31.25 -8.86
N PRO A 130 15.14 30.95 -7.59
CA PRO A 130 14.36 31.37 -6.43
C PRO A 130 14.08 32.88 -6.36
N PHE A 131 15.05 33.71 -6.76
CA PHE A 131 14.93 35.17 -6.72
C PHE A 131 14.75 35.77 -8.13
N ALA A 132 15.36 35.16 -9.16
CA ALA A 132 15.27 35.65 -10.53
C ALA A 132 13.84 35.63 -11.08
N GLN A 133 13.03 34.63 -10.71
CA GLN A 133 11.61 34.53 -11.11
C GLN A 133 10.75 35.71 -10.62
N HIS A 134 11.24 36.47 -9.65
CA HIS A 134 10.54 37.59 -9.02
C HIS A 134 11.11 38.95 -9.46
N HIS A 135 12.09 38.97 -10.38
CA HIS A 135 12.83 40.18 -10.72
C HIS A 135 13.53 40.82 -9.50
N TYR A 136 13.82 40.01 -8.47
CA TYR A 136 14.59 40.45 -7.30
C TYR A 136 16.02 40.82 -7.71
N PRO A 137 16.61 41.90 -7.17
CA PRO A 137 16.11 42.77 -6.09
C PRO A 137 15.29 43.98 -6.55
N PHE A 138 14.96 44.09 -7.84
CA PHE A 138 14.30 45.27 -8.39
C PHE A 138 12.80 45.34 -8.03
N GLU A 139 12.15 44.18 -7.95
CA GLU A 139 10.72 44.06 -7.67
C GLU A 139 10.41 42.87 -6.74
N ASN A 140 9.16 42.81 -6.25
CA ASN A 140 8.57 41.66 -5.55
C ASN A 140 9.35 41.15 -4.32
N GLN A 141 10.07 42.02 -3.62
CA GLN A 141 10.88 41.65 -2.47
C GLN A 141 10.07 40.96 -1.36
N GLU A 142 8.93 41.52 -0.97
CA GLU A 142 8.05 40.92 0.06
C GLU A 142 7.57 39.51 -0.35
N LYS A 143 7.26 39.32 -1.64
CA LYS A 143 6.82 38.02 -2.17
C LYS A 143 7.95 36.98 -2.11
N PHE A 144 9.16 37.37 -2.50
CA PHE A 144 10.35 36.52 -2.38
C PHE A 144 10.62 36.16 -0.91
N GLU A 145 10.63 37.15 -0.02
CA GLU A 145 10.92 36.94 1.40
C GLU A 145 9.87 36.06 2.10
N ALA A 146 8.60 36.15 1.70
CA ALA A 146 7.52 35.30 2.24
C ALA A 146 7.62 33.84 1.79
N GLN A 147 8.26 33.56 0.66
CA GLN A 147 8.36 32.21 0.07
C GLN A 147 9.75 31.58 0.25
N TYR A 148 10.73 32.34 0.73
CA TYR A 148 12.12 31.93 0.84
C TYR A 148 12.57 31.74 2.30
N PRO A 149 13.14 30.58 2.68
CA PRO A 149 13.45 29.41 1.84
C PRO A 149 12.23 28.53 1.58
N ALA A 150 12.27 27.80 0.45
CA ALA A 150 11.19 26.89 0.05
C ALA A 150 11.00 25.74 1.06
N ASP A 151 9.76 25.38 1.36
CA ASP A 151 9.48 24.31 2.33
C ASP A 151 9.85 22.92 1.81
N PHE A 152 9.67 22.66 0.51
CA PHE A 152 9.86 21.33 -0.09
C PHE A 152 10.30 21.41 -1.55
N ILE A 153 11.23 20.54 -1.94
CA ILE A 153 11.54 20.22 -3.33
C ILE A 153 11.71 18.70 -3.51
N SER A 154 11.51 18.19 -4.72
CA SER A 154 11.83 16.81 -5.04
C SER A 154 12.30 16.66 -6.47
N GLU A 155 13.45 16.03 -6.65
CA GLU A 155 14.04 15.70 -7.95
C GLU A 155 14.86 14.42 -7.87
N ALA A 156 15.28 13.89 -9.02
CA ALA A 156 16.07 12.68 -9.09
C ALA A 156 17.52 12.84 -8.56
N VAL A 157 18.13 11.71 -8.19
CA VAL A 157 19.46 11.63 -7.56
C VAL A 157 20.59 12.30 -8.34
N ASP A 158 20.47 12.45 -9.66
CA ASP A 158 21.43 13.19 -10.49
C ASP A 158 21.49 14.68 -10.15
N GLN A 159 20.43 15.26 -9.57
CA GLN A 159 20.41 16.67 -9.16
C GLN A 159 21.34 16.98 -7.98
N THR A 160 21.88 15.96 -7.30
CA THR A 160 23.00 16.11 -6.34
C THR A 160 24.28 16.68 -6.96
N ARG A 161 24.37 16.73 -8.30
CA ARG A 161 25.46 17.37 -9.04
C ARG A 161 24.96 18.43 -10.02
N GLY A 162 23.68 18.79 -9.93
CA GLY A 162 23.02 19.76 -10.78
C GLY A 162 22.27 20.78 -9.94
N TRP A 163 20.93 20.74 -10.00
CA TRP A 163 20.08 21.79 -9.46
C TRP A 163 20.22 21.98 -7.96
N PHE A 164 20.22 20.91 -7.16
CA PHE A 164 20.39 20.99 -5.69
C PHE A 164 21.68 21.73 -5.32
N TYR A 165 22.78 21.40 -5.99
CA TYR A 165 24.04 22.10 -5.78
C TYR A 165 23.95 23.57 -6.17
N SER A 166 23.48 23.87 -7.38
CA SER A 166 23.45 25.24 -7.89
C SER A 166 22.59 26.18 -7.03
N LEU A 167 21.42 25.69 -6.58
CA LEU A 167 20.56 26.41 -5.64
C LEU A 167 21.31 26.70 -4.34
N LEU A 168 21.89 25.68 -3.71
CA LEU A 168 22.57 25.81 -2.42
C LEU A 168 23.81 26.71 -2.51
N ALA A 169 24.58 26.57 -3.58
CA ALA A 169 25.78 27.35 -3.84
C ALA A 169 25.45 28.84 -3.99
N ILE A 170 24.49 29.18 -4.86
CA ILE A 170 24.10 30.58 -5.11
C ILE A 170 23.44 31.18 -3.86
N SER A 171 22.57 30.42 -3.20
CA SER A 171 21.98 30.86 -1.93
C SER A 171 23.03 31.15 -0.85
N THR A 172 24.05 30.29 -0.74
CA THR A 172 25.12 30.49 0.24
C THR A 172 25.90 31.77 -0.06
N LEU A 173 26.19 32.05 -1.33
CA LEU A 173 26.92 33.25 -1.74
C LEU A 173 26.12 34.54 -1.53
N ILE A 174 24.83 34.53 -1.86
CA ILE A 174 24.00 35.75 -1.88
C ILE A 174 23.29 35.98 -0.54
N PHE A 175 22.81 34.92 0.11
CA PHE A 175 21.93 35.00 1.28
C PHE A 175 22.49 34.27 2.52
N ASN A 176 23.60 33.55 2.38
CA ASN A 176 24.24 32.75 3.42
C ASN A 176 23.27 31.86 4.23
N ARG A 177 22.36 31.16 3.53
CA ARG A 177 21.43 30.18 4.11
C ARG A 177 21.14 29.05 3.12
N ALA A 178 20.44 28.00 3.56
CA ALA A 178 19.89 27.00 2.64
C ALA A 178 18.67 27.56 1.87
N PRO A 179 18.50 27.23 0.57
CA PRO A 179 17.37 27.70 -0.23
C PRO A 179 16.09 26.87 -0.06
N TYR A 180 16.18 25.70 0.56
CA TYR A 180 15.07 24.78 0.79
C TYR A 180 15.20 24.08 2.14
N LYS A 181 14.07 23.71 2.75
CA LYS A 181 14.01 23.05 4.07
C LYS A 181 13.97 21.53 3.98
N ASN A 182 13.16 20.96 3.07
CA ASN A 182 13.01 19.52 2.88
C ASN A 182 13.30 19.10 1.43
N VAL A 183 14.01 17.98 1.25
CA VAL A 183 14.34 17.43 -0.08
C VAL A 183 14.05 15.94 -0.14
N ILE A 184 13.16 15.52 -1.03
CA ILE A 184 13.05 14.11 -1.42
C ILE A 184 13.88 13.88 -2.68
N VAL A 185 14.91 13.04 -2.56
CA VAL A 185 15.75 12.64 -3.68
C VAL A 185 15.24 11.34 -4.28
N MET A 186 14.70 11.40 -5.49
CA MET A 186 14.10 10.25 -6.16
C MET A 186 15.15 9.35 -6.82
N GLY A 187 14.88 8.04 -6.83
CA GLY A 187 15.60 7.08 -7.66
C GLY A 187 15.23 7.23 -9.15
N HIS A 188 16.00 6.59 -10.03
CA HIS A 188 15.65 6.54 -11.46
C HIS A 188 14.62 5.46 -11.74
N VAL A 189 13.71 5.75 -12.68
CA VAL A 189 12.82 4.74 -13.24
C VAL A 189 13.59 3.87 -14.25
N GLN A 190 13.41 2.57 -14.13
CA GLN A 190 14.04 1.52 -14.93
C GLN A 190 12.96 0.67 -15.62
N ASP A 191 13.36 -0.12 -16.62
CA ASP A 191 12.47 -1.14 -17.18
C ASP A 191 12.24 -2.30 -16.18
N GLU A 192 11.44 -3.29 -16.59
CA GLU A 192 11.09 -4.45 -15.77
C GLU A 192 12.31 -5.28 -15.30
N ASP A 193 13.37 -5.30 -16.10
CA ASP A 193 14.63 -5.99 -15.85
C ASP A 193 15.64 -5.15 -15.04
N GLY A 194 15.30 -3.90 -14.71
CA GLY A 194 16.18 -2.97 -13.99
C GLY A 194 17.24 -2.30 -14.85
N GLN A 195 17.09 -2.31 -16.19
CA GLN A 195 17.95 -1.56 -17.08
C GLN A 195 17.48 -0.11 -17.24
N LYS A 196 18.44 0.77 -17.53
CA LYS A 196 18.14 2.14 -17.92
C LYS A 196 17.32 2.13 -19.22
N MET A 197 16.16 2.79 -19.19
CA MET A 197 15.32 2.99 -20.36
C MET A 197 16.02 3.88 -21.40
N SER A 198 16.00 3.46 -22.67
CA SER A 198 16.41 4.31 -23.79
C SER A 198 15.64 3.98 -25.05
N LYS A 199 15.33 5.01 -25.85
CA LYS A 199 14.68 4.85 -27.16
C LYS A 199 15.45 3.90 -28.08
N SER A 200 16.79 3.93 -28.02
CA SER A 200 17.66 3.07 -28.83
C SER A 200 17.62 1.59 -28.44
N LYS A 201 17.25 1.26 -27.19
CA LYS A 201 17.11 -0.11 -26.70
C LYS A 201 15.69 -0.67 -26.92
N GLY A 202 14.73 0.17 -27.30
CA GLY A 202 13.34 -0.24 -27.48
C GLY A 202 12.59 -0.57 -26.18
N ASN A 203 13.20 -0.31 -25.02
CA ASN A 203 12.65 -0.60 -23.69
C ASN A 203 12.08 0.66 -23.00
N ALA A 204 11.96 1.78 -23.72
CA ALA A 204 11.40 3.01 -23.18
C ALA A 204 9.88 2.91 -23.13
N VAL A 205 9.31 3.11 -21.94
CA VAL A 205 7.87 3.27 -21.76
C VAL A 205 7.50 4.74 -22.00
N ASP A 206 6.56 4.99 -22.90
CA ASP A 206 6.00 6.32 -23.08
C ASP A 206 5.02 6.63 -21.94
N PRO A 207 5.21 7.73 -21.17
CA PRO A 207 4.30 8.10 -20.10
C PRO A 207 2.84 8.26 -20.56
N MET A 208 2.59 8.74 -21.78
CA MET A 208 1.24 8.95 -22.29
C MET A 208 0.53 7.62 -22.59
N ASP A 209 1.27 6.62 -23.07
CA ASP A 209 0.71 5.28 -23.29
C ASP A 209 0.29 4.64 -21.97
N ALA A 210 1.13 4.76 -20.93
CA ALA A 210 0.81 4.27 -19.59
C ALA A 210 -0.40 4.99 -18.97
N LEU A 211 -0.48 6.33 -19.12
CA LEU A 211 -1.62 7.12 -18.64
C LEU A 211 -2.91 6.76 -19.37
N ASN A 212 -2.88 6.60 -20.69
CA ASN A 212 -4.06 6.20 -21.49
C ASN A 212 -4.53 4.78 -21.14
N LYS A 213 -3.60 3.88 -20.82
CA LYS A 213 -3.92 2.49 -20.49
C LYS A 213 -4.49 2.32 -19.08
N PHE A 214 -3.89 2.96 -18.07
CA PHE A 214 -4.21 2.69 -16.66
C PHE A 214 -4.94 3.84 -15.95
N GLY A 215 -4.87 5.05 -16.50
CA GLY A 215 -5.32 6.27 -15.82
C GLY A 215 -4.29 6.83 -14.84
N ALA A 216 -4.43 8.10 -14.50
CA ALA A 216 -3.47 8.83 -13.67
C ALA A 216 -3.38 8.27 -12.24
N ASP A 217 -4.50 7.94 -11.60
CA ASP A 217 -4.52 7.45 -10.22
C ASP A 217 -3.79 6.12 -10.07
N ALA A 218 -3.93 5.19 -11.03
CA ALA A 218 -3.23 3.92 -10.99
C ALA A 218 -1.71 4.10 -11.11
N ILE A 219 -1.26 4.99 -12.00
CA ILE A 219 0.17 5.31 -12.17
C ILE A 219 0.74 5.99 -10.92
N ARG A 220 0.01 6.95 -10.34
CA ARG A 220 0.43 7.61 -9.09
C ARG A 220 0.52 6.59 -7.95
N TRP A 221 -0.52 5.78 -7.79
CA TRP A 221 -0.59 4.75 -6.75
C TRP A 221 0.57 3.77 -6.85
N TYR A 222 0.89 3.32 -8.06
CA TYR A 222 2.05 2.45 -8.32
C TYR A 222 3.34 3.02 -7.75
N PHE A 223 3.66 4.29 -8.04
CA PHE A 223 4.89 4.92 -7.53
C PHE A 223 4.89 5.07 -6.01
N TYR A 224 3.74 5.17 -5.37
CA TYR A 224 3.65 5.25 -3.91
C TYR A 224 3.87 3.89 -3.24
N VAL A 225 3.24 2.81 -3.72
CA VAL A 225 3.26 1.51 -3.03
C VAL A 225 4.46 0.62 -3.36
N ASN A 226 5.01 0.75 -4.57
CA ASN A 226 5.97 -0.22 -5.11
C ASN A 226 7.31 -0.22 -4.35
N SER A 227 7.86 0.97 -4.09
CA SER A 227 9.15 1.12 -3.42
C SER A 227 9.26 2.49 -2.78
N ALA A 228 10.16 2.63 -1.79
CA ALA A 228 10.52 3.94 -1.29
C ALA A 228 11.00 4.85 -2.44
N PRO A 229 10.66 6.17 -2.43
CA PRO A 229 10.90 7.06 -3.58
C PRO A 229 12.36 7.14 -4.05
N TRP A 230 13.32 6.92 -3.16
CA TRP A 230 14.76 7.05 -3.43
C TRP A 230 15.43 5.79 -3.99
N LEU A 231 14.70 4.68 -4.06
CA LEU A 231 15.20 3.46 -4.68
C LEU A 231 14.90 3.47 -6.19
N PRO A 232 15.77 2.88 -7.03
CA PRO A 232 15.43 2.66 -8.44
C PRO A 232 14.13 1.86 -8.55
N ASN A 233 13.22 2.34 -9.40
CA ASN A 233 11.87 1.79 -9.52
C ASN A 233 11.73 1.07 -10.87
N ARG A 234 11.33 -0.21 -10.84
CA ARG A 234 11.20 -1.06 -12.04
C ARG A 234 9.78 -1.01 -12.59
N PHE A 235 9.55 -0.11 -13.52
CA PHE A 235 8.22 0.11 -14.07
C PHE A 235 7.80 -1.02 -15.01
N HIS A 236 6.65 -1.62 -14.72
CA HIS A 236 6.04 -2.63 -15.58
C HIS A 236 4.54 -2.77 -15.29
N ASP A 237 3.77 -3.08 -16.34
CA ASP A 237 2.31 -3.09 -16.35
C ASP A 237 1.68 -3.93 -15.22
N LYS A 238 2.20 -5.13 -14.97
CA LYS A 238 1.64 -6.05 -13.96
C LYS A 238 1.67 -5.46 -12.55
N ALA A 239 2.70 -4.68 -12.20
CA ALA A 239 2.78 -4.07 -10.88
C ALA A 239 1.82 -2.88 -10.76
N VAL A 240 1.54 -2.16 -11.86
CA VAL A 240 0.49 -1.13 -11.89
C VAL A 240 -0.88 -1.78 -11.66
N GLU A 241 -1.19 -2.85 -12.40
CA GLU A 241 -2.44 -3.61 -12.28
C GLU A 241 -2.64 -4.20 -10.87
N GLU A 242 -1.57 -4.70 -10.25
CA GLU A 242 -1.63 -5.23 -8.89
C GLU A 242 -1.99 -4.15 -7.86
N GLY A 243 -1.31 -3.00 -7.91
CA GLY A 243 -1.61 -1.87 -7.01
C GLY A 243 -3.01 -1.32 -7.23
N GLN A 244 -3.43 -1.18 -8.50
CA GLN A 244 -4.78 -0.77 -8.87
C GLN A 244 -5.83 -1.73 -8.31
N ARG A 245 -5.64 -3.05 -8.46
CA ARG A 245 -6.60 -4.05 -7.98
C ARG A 245 -6.73 -4.03 -6.46
N LYS A 246 -5.62 -3.96 -5.72
CA LYS A 246 -5.61 -4.08 -4.26
C LYS A 246 -6.26 -2.89 -3.55
N PHE A 247 -6.06 -1.67 -4.04
CA PHE A 247 -6.61 -0.47 -3.42
C PHE A 247 -7.79 0.11 -4.21
N LEU A 248 -7.54 0.58 -5.45
CA LEU A 248 -8.53 1.30 -6.24
C LEU A 248 -9.76 0.43 -6.55
N GLY A 249 -9.53 -0.82 -6.96
CA GLY A 249 -10.60 -1.80 -7.20
C GLY A 249 -11.41 -2.10 -5.94
N THR A 250 -10.75 -2.33 -4.81
CA THR A 250 -11.39 -2.62 -3.51
C THR A 250 -12.22 -1.43 -3.01
N LEU A 251 -11.67 -0.22 -3.09
CA LEU A 251 -12.37 1.02 -2.73
C LEU A 251 -13.60 1.22 -3.61
N TRP A 252 -13.44 1.11 -4.93
CA TRP A 252 -14.53 1.28 -5.89
C TRP A 252 -15.65 0.27 -5.67
N ASN A 253 -15.31 -1.00 -5.43
CA ASN A 253 -16.31 -2.04 -5.15
C ASN A 253 -17.06 -1.78 -3.85
N THR A 254 -16.37 -1.25 -2.82
CA THR A 254 -17.00 -0.89 -1.54
C THR A 254 -17.93 0.31 -1.69
N TYR A 255 -17.51 1.32 -2.45
CA TYR A 255 -18.34 2.46 -2.82
C TYR A 255 -19.56 2.03 -3.65
N ALA A 256 -19.39 1.19 -4.67
CA ALA A 256 -20.48 0.68 -5.49
C ALA A 256 -21.47 -0.17 -4.69
N PHE A 257 -20.98 -0.95 -3.72
CA PHE A 257 -21.82 -1.62 -2.73
C PHE A 257 -22.67 -0.60 -1.97
N TYR A 258 -22.07 0.44 -1.38
CA TYR A 258 -22.83 1.46 -0.65
C TYR A 258 -23.92 2.12 -1.51
N VAL A 259 -23.56 2.58 -2.71
CA VAL A 259 -24.51 3.25 -3.64
C VAL A 259 -25.68 2.34 -3.98
N LEU A 260 -25.42 1.07 -4.32
CA LEU A 260 -26.47 0.13 -4.70
C LEU A 260 -27.57 0.01 -3.63
N TYR A 261 -27.20 -0.18 -2.36
CA TYR A 261 -28.21 -0.34 -1.30
C TYR A 261 -28.79 1.00 -0.88
N ALA A 262 -27.99 2.07 -0.84
CA ALA A 262 -28.48 3.40 -0.55
C ALA A 262 -29.55 3.85 -1.56
N ASP A 263 -29.38 3.54 -2.85
CA ASP A 263 -30.37 3.82 -3.88
C ASP A 263 -31.65 2.98 -3.70
N ILE A 264 -31.51 1.68 -3.39
CA ILE A 264 -32.67 0.80 -3.11
C ILE A 264 -33.50 1.33 -1.94
N ASP A 265 -32.84 1.76 -0.86
CA ASP A 265 -33.52 2.28 0.34
C ASP A 265 -33.85 3.77 0.26
N ASN A 266 -33.45 4.47 -0.81
CA ASN A 266 -33.50 5.93 -0.93
C ASN A 266 -32.88 6.63 0.29
N PHE A 267 -31.74 6.10 0.74
CA PHE A 267 -31.03 6.57 1.92
C PHE A 267 -30.39 7.95 1.67
N ASP A 268 -30.60 8.86 2.61
CA ASP A 268 -30.04 10.20 2.59
C ASP A 268 -29.28 10.45 3.90
N PRO A 269 -27.94 10.46 3.88
CA PRO A 269 -27.13 10.58 5.10
C PRO A 269 -27.34 11.91 5.83
N THR A 270 -27.85 12.95 5.15
CA THR A 270 -28.09 14.27 5.76
C THR A 270 -29.30 14.29 6.71
N LYS A 271 -30.16 13.27 6.64
CA LYS A 271 -31.36 13.13 7.49
C LYS A 271 -31.09 12.38 8.79
N TYR A 272 -29.87 11.86 8.98
CA TYR A 272 -29.51 11.02 10.12
C TYR A 272 -28.24 11.55 10.79
N THR A 273 -28.02 11.13 12.03
CA THR A 273 -26.82 11.49 12.80
C THR A 273 -26.15 10.23 13.29
N LEU A 274 -24.82 10.19 13.20
CA LEU A 274 -24.00 9.12 13.76
C LEU A 274 -23.91 9.28 15.28
N ASP A 275 -24.54 8.37 16.03
CA ASP A 275 -24.52 8.34 17.49
C ASP A 275 -23.64 7.18 17.97
N TYR A 276 -22.41 7.49 18.38
CA TYR A 276 -21.37 6.51 18.70
C TYR A 276 -21.79 5.50 19.77
N GLU A 277 -22.54 5.94 20.79
CA GLU A 277 -22.93 5.07 21.91
C GLU A 277 -23.90 3.96 21.49
N LYS A 278 -24.67 4.19 20.42
CA LYS A 278 -25.64 3.23 19.88
C LYS A 278 -25.06 2.32 18.80
N LEU A 279 -23.78 2.47 18.47
CA LEU A 279 -23.12 1.67 17.45
C LEU A 279 -22.84 0.25 17.93
N SER A 280 -22.94 -0.70 17.00
CA SER A 280 -22.47 -2.06 17.22
C SER A 280 -20.95 -2.07 17.40
N VAL A 281 -20.41 -3.15 17.96
CA VAL A 281 -18.94 -3.29 18.12
C VAL A 281 -18.21 -3.23 16.77
N MET A 282 -18.78 -3.83 15.72
CA MET A 282 -18.19 -3.77 14.37
C MET A 282 -18.15 -2.34 13.81
N ASP A 283 -19.17 -1.53 14.09
CA ASP A 283 -19.19 -0.12 13.68
C ASP A 283 -18.16 0.69 14.46
N LYS A 284 -18.10 0.50 15.79
CA LYS A 284 -17.09 1.15 16.66
C LYS A 284 -15.67 0.78 16.23
N TRP A 285 -15.43 -0.49 15.90
CA TRP A 285 -14.13 -0.96 15.41
C TRP A 285 -13.72 -0.27 14.11
N LEU A 286 -14.62 -0.20 13.12
CA LEU A 286 -14.30 0.45 11.85
C LEU A 286 -13.99 1.94 12.04
N LEU A 287 -14.77 2.64 12.88
CA LEU A 287 -14.53 4.07 13.18
C LEU A 287 -13.27 4.30 14.01
N SER A 288 -12.92 3.37 14.89
CA SER A 288 -11.65 3.38 15.63
C SER A 288 -10.46 3.28 14.66
N LYS A 289 -10.45 2.23 13.82
CA LYS A 289 -9.42 2.04 12.77
C LYS A 289 -9.35 3.23 11.81
N LEU A 290 -10.49 3.83 11.46
CA LEU A 290 -10.55 5.03 10.62
C LEU A 290 -9.85 6.22 11.27
N ASN A 291 -10.11 6.51 12.55
CA ASN A 291 -9.46 7.63 13.24
C ASN A 291 -7.97 7.36 13.48
N THR A 292 -7.60 6.12 13.80
CA THR A 292 -6.20 5.69 13.81
C THR A 292 -5.54 5.90 12.44
N LEU A 293 -6.23 5.57 11.34
CA LEU A 293 -5.73 5.80 10.00
C LEU A 293 -5.55 7.29 9.70
N VAL A 294 -6.53 8.15 10.00
CA VAL A 294 -6.41 9.60 9.80
C VAL A 294 -5.17 10.14 10.53
N LYS A 295 -5.00 9.75 11.80
CA LYS A 295 -3.82 10.13 12.61
C LYS A 295 -2.51 9.66 11.97
N THR A 296 -2.49 8.41 11.52
CA THR A 296 -1.32 7.79 10.89
C THR A 296 -0.96 8.48 9.57
N VAL A 297 -1.95 8.76 8.72
CA VAL A 297 -1.75 9.40 7.42
C VAL A 297 -1.26 10.84 7.60
N ASP A 298 -1.85 11.59 8.55
CA ASP A 298 -1.42 12.95 8.88
C ASP A 298 0.03 12.98 9.36
N GLU A 299 0.40 12.10 10.30
CA GLU A 299 1.78 11.95 10.77
C GLU A 299 2.73 11.57 9.63
N TYR A 300 2.36 10.59 8.81
CA TYR A 300 3.23 10.08 7.76
C TYR A 300 3.45 11.11 6.66
N LEU A 301 2.42 11.81 6.20
CA LEU A 301 2.56 12.87 5.19
C LEU A 301 3.34 14.06 5.72
N ASN A 302 3.13 14.46 6.98
CA ASN A 302 3.93 15.51 7.64
C ASN A 302 5.43 15.14 7.74
N ASN A 303 5.74 13.84 7.76
CA ASN A 303 7.11 13.31 7.76
C ASN A 303 7.55 12.74 6.40
N TYR A 304 6.83 13.02 5.31
CA TYR A 304 7.14 12.56 3.96
C TYR A 304 7.28 11.03 3.78
N LYS A 305 6.60 10.23 4.61
CA LYS A 305 6.55 8.76 4.56
C LYS A 305 5.53 8.26 3.52
N ILE A 306 5.81 8.50 2.24
CA ILE A 306 4.85 8.32 1.15
C ILE A 306 4.40 6.86 0.97
N THR A 307 5.34 5.91 1.02
CA THR A 307 5.03 4.48 0.78
C THR A 307 4.26 3.88 1.94
N GLU A 308 4.60 4.26 3.16
CA GLU A 308 3.94 3.86 4.38
C GLU A 308 2.50 4.39 4.42
N THR A 309 2.27 5.64 4.01
CA THR A 309 0.92 6.21 3.87
C THR A 309 0.07 5.39 2.90
N ALA A 310 0.59 5.10 1.70
CA ALA A 310 -0.16 4.34 0.71
C ALA A 310 -0.52 2.92 1.20
N ARG A 311 0.39 2.27 1.91
CA ARG A 311 0.17 0.94 2.50
C ARG A 311 -0.87 0.97 3.63
N ALA A 312 -0.85 1.99 4.48
CA ALA A 312 -1.84 2.16 5.55
C ALA A 312 -3.25 2.34 4.97
N LEU A 313 -3.39 3.21 3.95
CA LEU A 313 -4.65 3.41 3.21
C LEU A 313 -5.15 2.11 2.57
N GLN A 314 -4.25 1.36 1.93
CA GLN A 314 -4.59 0.06 1.33
C GLN A 314 -5.06 -0.95 2.37
N SER A 315 -4.35 -1.06 3.50
CA SER A 315 -4.69 -2.01 4.57
C SER A 315 -6.07 -1.73 5.15
N PHE A 316 -6.36 -0.47 5.50
CA PHE A 316 -7.68 -0.11 6.01
C PHE A 316 -8.80 -0.34 4.99
N THR A 317 -8.53 -0.10 3.70
CA THR A 317 -9.52 -0.37 2.65
C THR A 317 -9.85 -1.86 2.55
N ASP A 318 -8.85 -2.73 2.77
CA ASP A 318 -9.05 -4.17 2.88
C ASP A 318 -9.91 -4.52 4.10
N ASP A 319 -9.59 -3.97 5.28
CA ASP A 319 -10.38 -4.18 6.52
C ASP A 319 -11.84 -3.74 6.32
N MET A 320 -12.05 -2.55 5.74
CA MET A 320 -13.39 -2.02 5.47
C MET A 320 -14.18 -2.93 4.52
N SER A 321 -13.55 -3.42 3.44
CA SER A 321 -14.21 -4.25 2.43
C SER A 321 -14.40 -5.69 2.91
N ASN A 322 -13.31 -6.38 3.24
CA ASN A 322 -13.28 -7.83 3.47
C ASN A 322 -13.75 -8.24 4.86
N TRP A 323 -13.82 -7.30 5.80
CA TRP A 323 -14.28 -7.59 7.16
C TRP A 323 -15.55 -6.84 7.48
N TYR A 324 -15.52 -5.51 7.50
CA TYR A 324 -16.70 -4.74 7.88
C TYR A 324 -17.87 -4.97 6.91
N VAL A 325 -17.70 -4.66 5.63
CA VAL A 325 -18.79 -4.80 4.63
C VAL A 325 -19.23 -6.24 4.47
N ARG A 326 -18.29 -7.20 4.43
CA ARG A 326 -18.64 -8.62 4.29
C ARG A 326 -19.48 -9.13 5.47
N ARG A 327 -19.13 -8.81 6.72
CA ARG A 327 -19.87 -9.25 7.91
C ARG A 327 -21.15 -8.47 8.14
N CYS A 328 -21.16 -7.18 7.83
CA CYS A 328 -22.31 -6.32 8.04
C CYS A 328 -23.30 -6.33 6.86
N ARG A 329 -23.03 -7.08 5.78
CA ARG A 329 -23.85 -7.06 4.56
C ARG A 329 -25.33 -7.26 4.85
N GLU A 330 -25.70 -8.22 5.69
CA GLU A 330 -27.11 -8.53 6.03
C GLU A 330 -27.86 -7.34 6.64
N ARG A 331 -27.16 -6.45 7.36
CA ARG A 331 -27.74 -5.23 7.95
C ARG A 331 -28.26 -4.28 6.87
N PHE A 332 -27.60 -4.24 5.71
CA PHE A 332 -28.05 -3.46 4.54
C PHE A 332 -29.23 -4.12 3.82
N TRP A 333 -29.44 -5.43 3.98
CA TRP A 333 -30.60 -6.17 3.41
C TRP A 333 -31.83 -6.15 4.31
N ALA A 334 -31.69 -5.80 5.58
CA ALA A 334 -32.79 -5.81 6.54
C ALA A 334 -33.97 -4.97 6.03
N LYS A 335 -35.21 -5.45 6.24
CA LYS A 335 -36.41 -4.76 5.79
C LYS A 335 -36.63 -3.49 6.60
N GLY A 336 -37.04 -2.41 5.92
CA GLY A 336 -37.28 -1.12 6.56
C GLY A 336 -35.98 -0.36 6.86
N MET A 337 -36.09 0.64 7.75
CA MET A 337 -35.01 1.54 8.16
C MET A 337 -34.88 1.54 9.68
N GLU A 338 -34.67 0.35 10.24
CA GLU A 338 -34.39 0.21 11.67
C GLU A 338 -33.07 0.88 12.05
N GLN A 339 -32.92 1.24 13.34
CA GLN A 339 -31.76 2.00 13.81
C GLN A 339 -30.43 1.31 13.50
N ASP A 340 -30.36 -0.02 13.59
CA ASP A 340 -29.14 -0.76 13.28
C ASP A 340 -28.72 -0.62 11.81
N LYS A 341 -29.67 -0.67 10.87
CA LYS A 341 -29.42 -0.44 9.44
C LYS A 341 -28.99 1.00 9.16
N ILE A 342 -29.63 1.97 9.82
CA ILE A 342 -29.21 3.39 9.77
C ILE A 342 -27.76 3.53 10.25
N ASN A 343 -27.41 2.89 11.37
CA ASN A 343 -26.06 2.92 11.93
C ASN A 343 -25.03 2.33 10.95
N ALA A 344 -25.35 1.21 10.29
CA ALA A 344 -24.50 0.61 9.26
C ALA A 344 -24.25 1.56 8.08
N TYR A 345 -25.31 2.19 7.55
CA TYR A 345 -25.17 3.19 6.49
C TYR A 345 -24.35 4.40 6.91
N MET A 346 -24.65 4.99 8.07
CA MET A 346 -23.94 6.17 8.54
C MET A 346 -22.45 5.87 8.81
N THR A 347 -22.15 4.68 9.32
CA THR A 347 -20.78 4.25 9.57
C THR A 347 -20.01 4.07 8.26
N LEU A 348 -20.56 3.33 7.29
CA LEU A 348 -19.90 3.10 6.00
C LEU A 348 -19.78 4.39 5.18
N TYR A 349 -20.79 5.25 5.19
CA TYR A 349 -20.73 6.59 4.59
C TYR A 349 -19.58 7.42 5.19
N THR A 350 -19.52 7.48 6.52
CA THR A 350 -18.47 8.23 7.24
C THR A 350 -17.08 7.71 6.90
N ALA A 351 -16.91 6.38 6.84
CA ALA A 351 -15.66 5.74 6.45
C ALA A 351 -15.27 6.06 5.00
N LEU A 352 -16.19 5.91 4.05
CA LEU A 352 -15.93 6.19 2.62
C LEU A 352 -15.55 7.65 2.38
N ILE A 353 -16.27 8.61 2.97
CA ILE A 353 -15.97 10.04 2.78
C ILE A 353 -14.65 10.42 3.44
N THR A 354 -14.40 9.96 4.67
CA THR A 354 -13.17 10.28 5.39
C THR A 354 -11.96 9.65 4.71
N LEU A 355 -12.05 8.38 4.30
CA LEU A 355 -11.02 7.70 3.51
C LEU A 355 -10.76 8.43 2.19
N SER A 356 -11.81 8.88 1.50
CA SER A 356 -11.66 9.65 0.25
C SER A 356 -10.90 10.96 0.48
N LYS A 357 -11.22 11.70 1.56
CA LYS A 357 -10.53 12.96 1.89
C LYS A 357 -9.05 12.76 2.18
N ILE A 358 -8.68 11.77 3.02
CA ILE A 358 -7.26 11.50 3.32
C ILE A 358 -6.51 10.88 2.13
N SER A 359 -7.22 10.27 1.18
CA SER A 359 -6.63 9.70 -0.05
C SER A 359 -6.53 10.71 -1.20
N ALA A 360 -7.25 11.84 -1.14
CA ALA A 360 -7.32 12.83 -2.21
C ALA A 360 -5.96 13.39 -2.68
N PRO A 361 -4.96 13.62 -1.81
CA PRO A 361 -3.62 14.04 -2.25
C PRO A 361 -2.91 13.00 -3.13
N MET A 362 -3.29 11.72 -3.03
CA MET A 362 -2.63 10.60 -3.70
C MET A 362 -3.42 10.10 -4.93
N ILE A 363 -4.75 10.03 -4.84
CA ILE A 363 -5.67 9.56 -5.90
C ILE A 363 -6.79 10.59 -6.16
N PRO A 364 -6.46 11.75 -6.73
CA PRO A 364 -7.38 12.89 -6.78
C PRO A 364 -8.60 12.70 -7.68
N PHE A 365 -8.56 11.80 -8.68
CA PHE A 365 -9.64 11.67 -9.64
C PHE A 365 -10.76 10.76 -9.10
N MET A 366 -10.41 9.58 -8.60
CA MET A 366 -11.36 8.64 -8.02
C MET A 366 -12.03 9.21 -6.75
N THR A 367 -11.27 9.91 -5.91
CA THR A 367 -11.82 10.54 -4.70
C THR A 367 -12.77 11.69 -5.01
N GLU A 368 -12.49 12.47 -6.06
CA GLU A 368 -13.40 13.50 -6.56
C GLU A 368 -14.70 12.88 -7.07
N GLU A 369 -14.63 11.79 -7.85
CA GLU A 369 -15.82 11.11 -8.37
C GLU A 369 -16.71 10.54 -7.24
N ILE A 370 -16.11 9.88 -6.25
CA ILE A 370 -16.81 9.39 -5.06
C ILE A 370 -17.46 10.56 -4.30
N TYR A 371 -16.75 11.67 -4.12
CA TYR A 371 -17.27 12.84 -3.40
C TYR A 371 -18.43 13.52 -4.14
N GLN A 372 -18.32 13.69 -5.46
CA GLN A 372 -19.39 14.25 -6.28
C GLN A 372 -20.67 13.41 -6.18
N ASN A 373 -20.53 12.08 -6.19
CA ASN A 373 -21.69 11.22 -6.02
C ASN A 373 -22.20 11.22 -4.58
N LEU A 374 -21.40 10.83 -3.59
CA LEU A 374 -21.90 10.58 -2.24
C LEU A 374 -22.26 11.85 -1.45
N VAL A 375 -21.57 12.96 -1.68
CA VAL A 375 -21.79 14.21 -0.92
C VAL A 375 -22.59 15.19 -1.74
N ARG A 376 -22.13 15.54 -2.94
CA ARG A 376 -22.74 16.63 -3.74
C ARG A 376 -24.09 16.28 -4.33
N SER A 377 -24.47 15.00 -4.42
CA SER A 377 -25.82 14.61 -4.84
C SER A 377 -26.87 14.98 -3.78
N VAL A 378 -26.54 14.81 -2.50
CA VAL A 378 -27.45 15.00 -1.35
C VAL A 378 -27.30 16.36 -0.66
N ASP A 379 -26.08 16.94 -0.66
CA ASP A 379 -25.80 18.25 -0.06
C ASP A 379 -25.20 19.21 -1.11
N LYS A 380 -26.05 20.11 -1.63
CA LYS A 380 -25.65 21.15 -2.59
C LYS A 380 -24.89 22.32 -1.95
N SER A 381 -24.82 22.39 -0.62
CA SER A 381 -24.08 23.43 0.12
C SER A 381 -22.65 23.03 0.46
N ALA A 382 -22.32 21.73 0.41
CA ALA A 382 -20.95 21.23 0.58
C ALA A 382 -19.97 21.84 -0.46
N PRO A 383 -18.66 21.95 -0.16
CA PRO A 383 -17.66 22.46 -1.10
C PRO A 383 -17.76 21.81 -2.48
N GLU A 384 -17.49 22.56 -3.55
CA GLU A 384 -17.75 22.08 -4.92
C GLU A 384 -16.90 20.89 -5.36
N SER A 385 -15.76 20.66 -4.71
CA SER A 385 -14.81 19.58 -4.97
C SER A 385 -14.21 19.08 -3.65
N ILE A 386 -13.79 17.81 -3.61
CA ILE A 386 -13.11 17.26 -2.44
C ILE A 386 -11.80 18.02 -2.14
N HIS A 387 -11.17 18.57 -3.17
CA HIS A 387 -9.92 19.34 -3.09
C HIS A 387 -10.12 20.75 -2.49
N LEU A 388 -11.37 21.14 -2.24
CA LEU A 388 -11.74 22.37 -1.52
C LEU A 388 -12.20 22.08 -0.08
N THR A 389 -12.02 20.85 0.39
CA THR A 389 -12.35 20.46 1.77
C THR A 389 -11.13 20.50 2.68
N ASP A 390 -11.35 20.75 3.97
CA ASP A 390 -10.30 20.63 4.98
C ASP A 390 -9.82 19.17 5.10
N PHE A 391 -8.52 19.00 5.37
CA PHE A 391 -7.99 17.70 5.75
C PHE A 391 -8.69 17.20 7.04
N PRO A 392 -9.14 15.94 7.10
CA PRO A 392 -9.91 15.43 8.24
C PRO A 392 -9.16 15.57 9.58
N LYS A 393 -9.87 16.05 10.60
CA LYS A 393 -9.36 16.06 11.98
C LYS A 393 -9.60 14.71 12.63
N VAL A 394 -8.61 14.23 13.37
CA VAL A 394 -8.71 13.01 14.17
C VAL A 394 -9.68 13.25 15.33
N ASN A 395 -10.62 12.32 15.54
CA ASN A 395 -11.38 12.23 16.78
C ASN A 395 -10.74 11.17 17.69
N GLU A 396 -9.95 11.61 18.66
CA GLU A 396 -9.23 10.69 19.57
C GLU A 396 -10.18 9.90 20.49
N GLU A 397 -11.38 10.40 20.79
CA GLU A 397 -12.36 9.71 21.63
C GLU A 397 -12.94 8.45 20.94
N PHE A 398 -12.87 8.39 19.61
CA PHE A 398 -13.33 7.23 18.84
C PHE A 398 -12.23 6.18 18.67
N ILE A 399 -11.00 6.45 19.12
CA ILE A 399 -9.89 5.50 19.05
C ILE A 399 -9.93 4.60 20.28
N ASP A 400 -10.43 3.39 20.10
CA ASP A 400 -10.38 2.30 21.06
C ASP A 400 -9.28 1.31 20.65
N LYS A 401 -8.12 1.39 21.32
CA LYS A 401 -6.95 0.56 21.01
C LYS A 401 -7.10 -0.89 21.44
N ASP A 402 -7.81 -1.14 22.53
CA ASP A 402 -8.02 -2.51 23.01
C ASP A 402 -8.97 -3.26 22.06
N LEU A 403 -10.00 -2.56 21.53
CA LEU A 403 -10.87 -3.08 20.48
C LEU A 403 -10.09 -3.35 19.17
N GLU A 404 -9.22 -2.43 18.75
CA GLU A 404 -8.39 -2.64 17.56
C GLU A 404 -7.47 -3.87 17.71
N VAL A 405 -6.77 -3.99 18.83
CA VAL A 405 -5.87 -5.12 19.11
C VAL A 405 -6.63 -6.44 19.17
N SER A 406 -7.77 -6.47 19.86
CA SER A 406 -8.59 -7.69 19.96
C SER A 406 -9.11 -8.12 18.60
N MET A 407 -9.52 -7.17 17.76
CA MET A 407 -9.97 -7.47 16.40
C MET A 407 -8.81 -7.92 15.52
N ASP A 408 -7.64 -7.28 15.57
CA ASP A 408 -6.47 -7.72 14.79
C ASP A 408 -6.09 -9.18 15.14
N GLU A 409 -6.17 -9.57 16.42
CA GLU A 409 -5.98 -10.97 16.86
C GLU A 409 -7.04 -11.93 16.28
N VAL A 410 -8.32 -11.50 16.20
CA VAL A 410 -9.37 -12.24 15.50
C VAL A 410 -9.03 -12.44 14.02
N LEU A 411 -8.54 -11.39 13.34
CA LEU A 411 -8.16 -11.46 11.92
C LEU A 411 -7.05 -12.50 11.72
N ASP A 412 -6.02 -12.46 12.57
CA ASP A 412 -4.87 -13.37 12.51
C ASP A 412 -5.29 -14.83 12.75
N ILE A 413 -6.12 -15.08 13.76
CA ILE A 413 -6.68 -16.43 14.05
C ILE A 413 -7.49 -16.94 12.86
N VAL A 414 -8.33 -16.09 12.24
CA VAL A 414 -9.14 -16.49 11.07
C VAL A 414 -8.28 -16.75 9.85
N VAL A 415 -7.20 -16.00 9.62
CA VAL A 415 -6.27 -16.26 8.52
C VAL A 415 -5.60 -17.62 8.70
N LEU A 416 -5.05 -17.90 9.89
CA LEU A 416 -4.44 -19.20 10.22
C LEU A 416 -5.46 -20.35 10.15
N GLY A 417 -6.66 -20.14 10.68
CA GLY A 417 -7.75 -21.11 10.58
C GLY A 417 -8.14 -21.42 9.14
N ARG A 418 -8.26 -20.41 8.27
CA ARG A 418 -8.52 -20.63 6.83
C ARG A 418 -7.38 -21.37 6.15
N ALA A 419 -6.14 -21.07 6.49
CA ALA A 419 -4.98 -21.81 6.00
C ALA A 419 -5.05 -23.28 6.42
N ALA A 420 -5.38 -23.56 7.69
CA ALA A 420 -5.51 -24.91 8.22
C ALA A 420 -6.65 -25.68 7.50
N ARG A 421 -7.79 -25.03 7.27
CA ARG A 421 -8.91 -25.61 6.49
C ARG A 421 -8.50 -25.95 5.06
N ASN A 422 -7.77 -25.06 4.40
CA ASN A 422 -7.27 -25.28 3.04
C ASN A 422 -6.26 -26.44 2.99
N SER A 423 -5.33 -26.50 3.95
CA SER A 423 -4.36 -27.59 4.13
C SER A 423 -5.03 -28.95 4.37
N ALA A 424 -6.24 -28.94 4.96
CA ALA A 424 -7.11 -30.10 5.17
C ALA A 424 -8.04 -30.42 3.98
N ASN A 425 -8.11 -29.56 2.95
CA ASN A 425 -9.09 -29.62 1.87
C ASN A 425 -10.56 -29.58 2.33
N ILE A 426 -10.85 -28.92 3.47
CA ILE A 426 -12.22 -28.79 3.98
C ILE A 426 -12.80 -27.42 3.55
N LYS A 427 -13.83 -27.46 2.70
CA LYS A 427 -14.57 -26.26 2.26
C LYS A 427 -15.14 -25.50 3.46
N ASN A 428 -15.19 -24.17 3.43
CA ASN A 428 -15.75 -23.37 4.54
C ASN A 428 -17.22 -23.70 4.87
N ARG A 429 -18.00 -24.21 3.89
CA ARG A 429 -19.39 -24.61 4.10
C ARG A 429 -19.57 -25.88 4.93
N GLN A 430 -18.55 -26.73 5.07
CA GLN A 430 -18.58 -27.89 5.95
C GLN A 430 -18.30 -27.45 7.38
N PRO A 431 -19.26 -27.45 8.32
CA PRO A 431 -18.95 -27.09 9.70
C PRO A 431 -17.93 -28.07 10.29
N ILE A 432 -17.07 -27.56 11.14
CA ILE A 432 -16.09 -28.32 11.94
C ILE A 432 -16.49 -28.24 13.41
N GLY A 433 -16.21 -29.28 14.20
CA GLY A 433 -16.50 -29.30 15.63
C GLY A 433 -15.68 -28.26 16.39
N ASN A 434 -14.42 -28.56 16.65
CA ASN A 434 -13.59 -27.76 17.55
C ASN A 434 -12.37 -27.17 16.83
N MET A 435 -11.98 -25.99 17.29
CA MET A 435 -10.70 -25.37 16.99
C MET A 435 -10.02 -24.99 18.30
N TYR A 436 -8.72 -25.30 18.42
CA TYR A 436 -7.91 -24.91 19.57
C TYR A 436 -6.99 -23.77 19.18
N VAL A 437 -6.90 -22.75 20.04
CA VAL A 437 -6.05 -21.58 19.83
C VAL A 437 -5.09 -21.44 21.00
N LYS A 438 -3.80 -21.33 20.69
CA LYS A 438 -2.79 -20.86 21.64
C LYS A 438 -2.37 -19.46 21.23
N ALA A 439 -2.66 -18.49 22.09
CA ALA A 439 -2.30 -17.09 21.92
C ALA A 439 -1.99 -16.48 23.30
N GLU A 440 -1.32 -15.33 23.33
CA GLU A 440 -0.98 -14.64 24.60
C GLU A 440 -2.22 -14.12 25.33
N ASN A 441 -3.24 -13.68 24.59
CA ASN A 441 -4.47 -13.14 25.16
C ASN A 441 -5.63 -14.10 24.91
N VAL A 442 -6.48 -14.26 25.93
CA VAL A 442 -7.76 -14.95 25.77
C VAL A 442 -8.80 -13.92 25.34
N LEU A 443 -9.34 -14.10 24.15
CA LEU A 443 -10.37 -13.22 23.61
C LEU A 443 -11.69 -13.38 24.36
N SER A 444 -12.42 -12.27 24.53
CA SER A 444 -13.77 -12.31 25.12
C SER A 444 -14.74 -13.12 24.26
N PRO A 445 -15.82 -13.71 24.82
CA PRO A 445 -16.76 -14.56 24.08
C PRO A 445 -17.30 -13.95 22.79
N PHE A 446 -17.49 -12.62 22.75
CA PHE A 446 -17.93 -11.91 21.56
C PHE A 446 -16.96 -12.04 20.37
N TYR A 447 -15.66 -11.91 20.61
CA TYR A 447 -14.65 -12.05 19.56
C TYR A 447 -14.48 -13.52 19.13
N VAL A 448 -14.67 -14.45 20.06
CA VAL A 448 -14.67 -15.88 19.80
C VAL A 448 -15.79 -16.27 18.83
N GLU A 449 -17.00 -15.73 19.04
CA GLU A 449 -18.15 -15.91 18.14
C GLU A 449 -17.84 -15.43 16.71
N ILE A 450 -17.10 -14.31 16.56
CA ILE A 450 -16.65 -13.86 15.24
C ILE A 450 -15.78 -14.92 14.56
N ILE A 451 -14.84 -15.53 15.29
CA ILE A 451 -13.96 -16.58 14.76
C ILE A 451 -14.77 -17.83 14.39
N GLU A 452 -15.69 -18.24 15.26
CA GLU A 452 -16.60 -19.38 15.06
C GLU A 452 -17.40 -19.24 13.77
N ASP A 453 -18.03 -18.09 13.56
CA ASP A 453 -18.79 -17.78 12.35
C ASP A 453 -17.90 -17.76 11.09
N GLU A 454 -16.75 -17.09 11.16
CA GLU A 454 -15.86 -16.89 10.02
C GLU A 454 -15.28 -18.19 9.50
N LEU A 455 -14.90 -19.06 10.42
CA LEU A 455 -14.30 -20.34 10.12
C LEU A 455 -15.34 -21.46 10.08
N ASN A 456 -16.62 -21.19 10.36
CA ASN A 456 -17.67 -22.20 10.48
C ASN A 456 -17.21 -23.38 11.37
N VAL A 457 -16.75 -23.04 12.58
CA VAL A 457 -16.39 -23.98 13.64
C VAL A 457 -17.40 -23.85 14.78
N LYS A 458 -17.76 -24.96 15.44
CA LYS A 458 -18.81 -24.95 16.48
C LYS A 458 -18.31 -24.44 17.82
N ALA A 459 -17.02 -24.61 18.10
CA ALA A 459 -16.39 -24.15 19.32
C ALA A 459 -14.94 -23.77 19.08
N VAL A 460 -14.52 -22.63 19.62
CA VAL A 460 -13.13 -22.22 19.69
C VAL A 460 -12.66 -22.23 21.15
N GLU A 461 -11.65 -23.02 21.45
CA GLU A 461 -11.10 -23.20 22.79
C GLU A 461 -9.67 -22.64 22.89
N PHE A 462 -9.45 -21.71 23.81
CA PHE A 462 -8.11 -21.21 24.10
C PHE A 462 -7.37 -22.17 25.05
N LYS A 463 -6.14 -22.52 24.71
CA LYS A 463 -5.29 -23.43 25.49
C LYS A 463 -3.87 -22.89 25.64
N ASP A 464 -3.30 -23.05 26.84
CA ASP A 464 -1.91 -22.68 27.14
C ASP A 464 -0.90 -23.56 26.40
N ASP A 465 -1.28 -24.81 26.16
CA ASP A 465 -0.49 -25.77 25.40
C ASP A 465 -1.36 -26.50 24.38
N VAL A 466 -0.83 -26.58 23.16
CA VAL A 466 -1.42 -27.29 22.03
C VAL A 466 -0.50 -28.38 21.51
N GLU A 467 0.63 -28.65 22.19
CA GLU A 467 1.56 -29.73 21.84
C GLU A 467 0.85 -31.09 21.77
N GLU A 468 -0.18 -31.32 22.60
CA GLU A 468 -1.01 -32.53 22.55
C GLU A 468 -1.73 -32.75 21.20
N PHE A 469 -1.91 -31.70 20.40
CA PHE A 469 -2.54 -31.75 19.08
C PHE A 469 -1.54 -31.71 17.93
N VAL A 470 -0.26 -31.46 18.22
CA VAL A 470 0.81 -31.37 17.23
C VAL A 470 1.47 -32.74 17.09
N SER A 471 1.40 -33.31 15.88
CA SER A 471 2.19 -34.49 15.55
C SER A 471 3.57 -34.07 15.05
N TYR A 472 4.60 -34.85 15.36
CA TYR A 472 5.98 -34.60 14.94
C TYR A 472 6.48 -35.74 14.06
N SER A 473 7.14 -35.41 12.96
CA SER A 473 7.89 -36.37 12.16
C SER A 473 9.38 -36.20 12.43
N PHE A 474 10.05 -37.33 12.56
CA PHE A 474 11.48 -37.37 12.83
C PHE A 474 12.19 -37.95 11.62
N LYS A 475 13.21 -37.24 11.12
CA LYS A 475 14.13 -37.75 10.09
C LYS A 475 15.56 -37.76 10.66
N PRO A 476 16.41 -38.71 10.27
CA PRO A 476 17.79 -38.73 10.75
C PRO A 476 18.59 -37.58 10.12
N GLN A 477 19.35 -36.84 10.94
CA GLN A 477 20.33 -35.88 10.45
C GLN A 477 21.54 -36.63 9.91
N LEU A 478 21.61 -36.76 8.57
CA LEU A 478 22.61 -37.59 7.91
C LEU A 478 24.06 -37.16 8.22
N LYS A 479 24.31 -35.89 8.53
CA LYS A 479 25.64 -35.39 8.89
C LYS A 479 26.18 -35.96 10.21
N THR A 480 25.32 -36.28 11.16
CA THR A 480 25.71 -36.76 12.49
C THR A 480 25.42 -38.25 12.66
N VAL A 481 24.27 -38.73 12.16
CA VAL A 481 23.85 -40.14 12.21
C VAL A 481 24.63 -41.01 11.23
N GLY A 482 25.01 -40.48 10.06
CA GLY A 482 25.74 -41.21 9.02
C GLY A 482 27.09 -41.78 9.50
N PRO A 483 27.98 -40.96 10.10
CA PRO A 483 29.24 -41.44 10.65
C PRO A 483 29.11 -42.39 11.84
N LYS A 484 28.09 -42.19 12.70
CA LYS A 484 27.87 -42.99 13.91
C LYS A 484 27.24 -44.37 13.61
N TYR A 485 26.24 -44.40 12.74
CA TYR A 485 25.33 -45.54 12.58
C TYR A 485 25.12 -45.94 11.11
N GLY A 486 26.06 -45.67 10.21
CA GLY A 486 25.89 -45.83 8.76
C GLY A 486 25.36 -47.19 8.29
N LYS A 487 25.69 -48.30 8.98
CA LYS A 487 25.16 -49.65 8.67
C LYS A 487 23.70 -49.85 9.11
N LEU A 488 23.23 -49.11 10.12
CA LEU A 488 21.87 -49.17 10.68
C LEU A 488 20.95 -48.07 10.12
N LEU A 489 21.47 -47.19 9.26
CA LEU A 489 20.77 -45.98 8.82
C LEU A 489 19.41 -46.26 8.13
N GLY A 490 19.30 -47.39 7.41
CA GLY A 490 18.04 -47.86 6.85
C GLY A 490 17.00 -48.20 7.93
N LYS A 491 17.40 -48.94 8.97
CA LYS A 491 16.54 -49.31 10.11
C LYS A 491 16.17 -48.09 10.96
N ILE A 492 17.10 -47.17 11.17
CA ILE A 492 16.84 -45.90 11.86
C ILE A 492 15.80 -45.08 11.11
N LYS A 493 15.92 -44.98 9.78
CA LYS A 493 14.95 -44.24 8.96
C LYS A 493 13.55 -44.86 9.03
N GLU A 494 13.46 -46.19 8.99
CA GLU A 494 12.20 -46.92 9.10
C GLU A 494 11.57 -46.78 10.49
N ALA A 495 12.37 -46.93 11.56
CA ALA A 495 11.90 -46.73 12.93
C ALA A 495 11.39 -45.30 13.15
N LEU A 496 12.17 -44.29 12.74
CA LEU A 496 11.78 -42.88 12.89
C LEU A 496 10.51 -42.52 12.09
N SER A 497 10.27 -43.18 10.94
CA SER A 497 9.07 -42.95 10.12
C SER A 497 7.80 -43.57 10.70
N ASN A 498 7.93 -44.57 11.58
CA ASN A 498 6.82 -45.33 12.17
C ASN A 498 6.56 -44.99 13.65
N LEU A 499 7.30 -44.02 14.21
CA LEU A 499 7.10 -43.59 15.60
C LEU A 499 5.81 -42.79 15.77
N ASP A 500 5.24 -42.93 16.95
CA ASP A 500 4.29 -41.95 17.47
C ASP A 500 5.06 -40.66 17.77
N GLY A 501 4.92 -39.69 16.89
CA GLY A 501 5.65 -38.42 16.93
C GLY A 501 5.50 -37.67 18.23
N HIS A 502 4.32 -37.71 18.84
CA HIS A 502 4.05 -37.01 20.09
C HIS A 502 4.80 -37.68 21.25
N LYS A 503 4.70 -39.01 21.37
CA LYS A 503 5.44 -39.76 22.40
C LYS A 503 6.95 -39.62 22.24
N ALA A 504 7.45 -39.67 21.00
CA ALA A 504 8.86 -39.49 20.70
C ALA A 504 9.35 -38.08 21.08
N MET A 505 8.55 -37.03 20.81
CA MET A 505 8.91 -35.67 21.23
C MET A 505 8.92 -35.51 22.75
N GLN A 506 7.96 -36.11 23.46
CA GLN A 506 7.94 -36.14 24.93
C GLN A 506 9.16 -36.86 25.51
N GLU A 507 9.51 -38.04 24.99
CA GLU A 507 10.70 -38.80 25.39
C GLU A 507 11.97 -37.96 25.14
N LEU A 508 12.08 -37.34 23.97
CA LEU A 508 13.22 -36.48 23.63
C LEU A 508 13.34 -35.24 24.53
N ASN A 509 12.22 -34.62 24.92
CA ASN A 509 12.21 -33.46 25.81
C ASN A 509 12.51 -33.84 27.28
N THR A 510 12.10 -35.04 27.71
CA THR A 510 12.25 -35.50 29.10
C THR A 510 13.61 -36.17 29.35
N ASP A 511 13.99 -37.10 28.46
CA ASP A 511 15.16 -37.97 28.61
C ASP A 511 16.36 -37.49 27.77
N GLY A 512 16.15 -36.52 26.88
CA GLY A 512 17.19 -35.89 26.06
C GLY A 512 17.61 -36.67 24.81
N ALA A 513 17.11 -37.90 24.63
CA ALA A 513 17.42 -38.73 23.46
C ALA A 513 16.33 -39.80 23.22
N LEU A 514 16.20 -40.23 21.95
CA LEU A 514 15.41 -41.40 21.56
C LEU A 514 16.27 -42.65 21.55
N ASN A 515 15.79 -43.73 22.19
CA ASN A 515 16.55 -44.98 22.32
C ASN A 515 15.95 -46.09 21.46
N PHE A 516 16.77 -46.69 20.61
CA PHE A 516 16.40 -47.82 19.75
C PHE A 516 17.34 -49.01 19.98
N ASP A 517 16.82 -50.21 19.79
CA ASP A 517 17.60 -51.44 19.76
C ASP A 517 17.31 -52.17 18.44
N PHE A 518 18.35 -52.34 17.63
CA PHE A 518 18.26 -53.08 16.36
C PHE A 518 19.14 -54.31 16.44
N ASP A 519 18.53 -55.47 16.73
CA ASP A 519 19.21 -56.78 16.83
C ASP A 519 20.38 -56.82 17.84
N GLY A 520 20.26 -56.11 18.97
CA GLY A 520 21.26 -56.04 20.03
C GLY A 520 22.25 -54.87 19.91
N GLU A 521 22.17 -54.08 18.84
CA GLU A 521 22.91 -52.82 18.70
C GLU A 521 22.05 -51.64 19.20
N LYS A 522 22.47 -51.04 20.32
CA LYS A 522 21.81 -49.85 20.90
C LYS A 522 22.16 -48.60 20.12
N VAL A 523 21.13 -47.88 19.70
CA VAL A 523 21.20 -46.58 19.02
C VAL A 523 20.55 -45.53 19.92
N VAL A 524 21.28 -44.43 20.17
CA VAL A 524 20.79 -43.30 20.97
C VAL A 524 20.88 -42.05 20.10
N LEU A 525 19.74 -41.41 19.84
CA LEU A 525 19.65 -40.22 18.98
C LEU A 525 19.27 -39.00 19.83
N GLY A 526 20.22 -38.08 19.99
CA GLY A 526 19.97 -36.76 20.60
C GLY A 526 19.27 -35.82 19.63
N ARG A 527 18.88 -34.62 20.10
CA ARG A 527 18.18 -33.63 19.27
C ARG A 527 19.00 -33.19 18.06
N GLU A 528 20.33 -33.14 18.18
CA GLU A 528 21.26 -32.84 17.08
C GLU A 528 21.35 -33.93 16.01
N ASP A 529 20.92 -35.16 16.34
CA ASP A 529 20.87 -36.31 15.44
C ASP A 529 19.54 -36.39 14.67
N LEU A 530 18.60 -35.49 14.94
CA LEU A 530 17.24 -35.52 14.42
C LEU A 530 16.90 -34.22 13.67
N LEU A 531 16.26 -34.37 12.52
CA LEU A 531 15.50 -33.32 11.85
C LEU A 531 14.04 -33.50 12.25
N ILE A 532 13.52 -32.57 13.04
CA ILE A 532 12.16 -32.60 13.58
C ILE A 532 11.32 -31.65 12.74
N GLU A 533 10.29 -32.18 12.09
CA GLU A 533 9.33 -31.42 11.30
C GLU A 533 7.94 -31.69 11.88
N THR A 534 7.08 -30.68 11.96
CA THR A 534 5.66 -30.86 12.29
C THR A 534 5.01 -31.79 11.27
N ALA A 535 4.42 -32.91 11.71
CA ALA A 535 3.71 -33.85 10.87
C ALA A 535 2.20 -33.56 10.87
N LYS A 536 1.53 -33.88 9.76
CA LYS A 536 0.06 -33.94 9.75
C LYS A 536 -0.40 -35.07 10.67
N ASN A 537 -1.21 -34.74 11.66
CA ASN A 537 -2.04 -35.72 12.35
C ASN A 537 -3.28 -35.96 11.48
N ASP A 538 -3.71 -37.21 11.28
CA ASP A 538 -4.91 -37.50 10.47
C ASP A 538 -6.19 -36.85 11.03
N ASN A 539 -6.19 -36.42 12.30
CA ASN A 539 -7.32 -35.79 12.97
C ASN A 539 -7.13 -34.29 13.26
N PHE A 540 -5.91 -33.75 13.15
CA PHE A 540 -5.64 -32.35 13.50
C PHE A 540 -4.75 -31.67 12.46
N VAL A 541 -5.10 -30.44 12.11
CA VAL A 541 -4.29 -29.59 11.23
C VAL A 541 -3.88 -28.34 11.98
N THR A 542 -2.57 -28.16 12.11
CA THR A 542 -1.96 -27.03 12.81
C THR A 542 -1.39 -26.04 11.80
N GLU A 543 -1.72 -24.76 11.98
CA GLU A 543 -1.02 -23.64 11.36
C GLU A 543 -0.60 -22.68 12.47
N ALA A 544 0.57 -22.07 12.33
CA ALA A 544 1.12 -21.19 13.34
C ALA A 544 1.91 -20.06 12.71
N ASP A 545 1.95 -18.93 13.41
CA ASP A 545 2.95 -17.90 13.22
C ASP A 545 3.76 -17.70 14.52
N ASN A 546 4.46 -16.57 14.64
CA ASN A 546 5.31 -16.30 15.80
C ASN A 546 4.53 -16.00 17.10
N LYS A 547 3.22 -15.74 17.03
CA LYS A 547 2.39 -15.29 18.16
C LYS A 547 1.22 -16.23 18.44
N VAL A 548 0.60 -16.77 17.39
CA VAL A 548 -0.64 -17.55 17.47
C VAL A 548 -0.43 -18.91 16.83
N THR A 549 -0.93 -19.95 17.48
CA THR A 549 -1.06 -21.29 16.92
C THR A 549 -2.52 -21.68 16.88
N VAL A 550 -3.01 -22.09 15.71
CA VAL A 550 -4.36 -22.58 15.48
C VAL A 550 -4.30 -24.06 15.15
N VAL A 551 -5.12 -24.86 15.82
CA VAL A 551 -5.28 -26.28 15.55
C VAL A 551 -6.74 -26.59 15.26
N LEU A 552 -7.02 -27.06 14.05
CA LEU A 552 -8.35 -27.53 13.67
C LEU A 552 -8.49 -29.02 13.93
N ASP A 553 -9.54 -29.40 14.65
CA ASP A 553 -9.98 -30.78 14.75
C ASP A 553 -10.81 -31.16 13.52
N ILE A 554 -10.25 -31.95 12.62
CA ILE A 554 -10.88 -32.26 11.34
C ILE A 554 -11.80 -33.49 11.39
N ARG A 555 -12.08 -34.02 12.59
CA ARG A 555 -13.05 -35.10 12.76
C ARG A 555 -14.47 -34.58 12.52
N LEU A 556 -15.20 -35.25 11.65
CA LEU A 556 -16.59 -34.92 11.33
C LEU A 556 -17.50 -36.05 11.82
N ASP A 557 -18.45 -35.71 12.68
CA ASP A 557 -19.55 -36.61 13.03
C ASP A 557 -20.68 -36.54 11.99
N ASP A 558 -21.66 -37.44 12.10
CA ASP A 558 -22.78 -37.51 11.15
C ASP A 558 -23.61 -36.21 11.12
N ALA A 559 -23.70 -35.48 12.24
CA ALA A 559 -24.46 -34.24 12.32
C ALA A 559 -23.75 -33.09 11.58
N LEU A 560 -22.43 -32.96 11.75
CA LEU A 560 -21.60 -32.00 11.02
C LEU A 560 -21.61 -32.29 9.52
N LEU A 561 -21.51 -33.57 9.12
CA LEU A 561 -21.61 -33.97 7.72
C LEU A 561 -22.95 -33.56 7.12
N GLU A 562 -24.06 -33.88 7.81
CA GLU A 562 -25.41 -33.51 7.36
C GLU A 562 -25.58 -32.00 7.21
N GLU A 563 -25.15 -31.21 8.20
CA GLU A 563 -25.21 -29.74 8.11
C GLU A 563 -24.36 -29.21 6.93
N GLY A 564 -23.21 -29.81 6.67
CA GLY A 564 -22.38 -29.50 5.51
C GLY A 564 -23.09 -29.75 4.18
N PHE A 565 -23.85 -30.85 4.06
CA PHE A 565 -24.70 -31.12 2.90
C PHE A 565 -25.80 -30.07 2.74
N VAL A 566 -26.49 -29.69 3.82
CA VAL A 566 -27.55 -28.66 3.80
C VAL A 566 -27.00 -27.31 3.32
N ARG A 567 -25.84 -26.89 3.82
CA ARG A 567 -25.20 -25.63 3.39
C ARG A 567 -24.75 -25.67 1.93
N GLU A 568 -24.21 -26.80 1.46
CA GLU A 568 -23.85 -26.96 0.05
C GLU A 568 -25.11 -26.94 -0.84
N LEU A 569 -26.21 -27.58 -0.43
CA LEU A 569 -27.50 -27.56 -1.12
C LEU A 569 -28.02 -26.13 -1.28
N ILE A 570 -28.14 -25.37 -0.19
CA ILE A 570 -28.59 -23.96 -0.22
C ILE A 570 -27.72 -23.14 -1.18
N SER A 571 -26.40 -23.31 -1.13
CA SER A 571 -25.46 -22.62 -2.03
C SER A 571 -25.71 -22.95 -3.51
N LYS A 572 -25.98 -24.22 -3.85
CA LYS A 572 -26.29 -24.62 -5.24
C LYS A 572 -27.63 -24.09 -5.69
N ILE A 573 -28.65 -24.10 -4.84
CA ILE A 573 -29.97 -23.55 -5.14
C ILE A 573 -29.87 -22.05 -5.42
N GLN A 574 -29.16 -21.29 -4.58
CA GLN A 574 -28.94 -19.85 -4.80
C GLN A 574 -28.15 -19.56 -6.08
N THR A 575 -27.16 -20.41 -6.40
CA THR A 575 -26.44 -20.32 -7.68
C THR A 575 -27.40 -20.52 -8.85
N MET A 576 -28.29 -21.51 -8.77
CA MET A 576 -29.29 -21.78 -9.81
C MET A 576 -30.31 -20.64 -9.93
N ARG A 577 -30.77 -20.04 -8.83
CA ARG A 577 -31.65 -18.85 -8.85
C ARG A 577 -31.02 -17.72 -9.65
N LYS A 578 -29.74 -17.44 -9.40
CA LYS A 578 -28.98 -16.40 -10.13
C LYS A 578 -28.81 -16.75 -11.61
N GLU A 579 -28.44 -17.99 -11.92
CA GLU A 579 -28.28 -18.45 -13.31
C GLU A 579 -29.61 -18.43 -14.08
N ALA A 580 -30.73 -18.70 -13.41
CA ALA A 580 -32.08 -18.63 -13.97
C ALA A 580 -32.61 -17.19 -14.13
N GLY A 581 -31.82 -16.17 -13.72
CA GLY A 581 -32.20 -14.77 -13.82
C GLY A 581 -33.26 -14.33 -12.81
N PHE A 582 -33.37 -15.01 -11.67
CA PHE A 582 -34.31 -14.64 -10.62
C PHE A 582 -33.76 -13.47 -9.79
N GLU A 583 -34.65 -12.57 -9.41
CA GLU A 583 -34.34 -11.49 -8.47
C GLU A 583 -34.17 -12.06 -7.06
N VAL A 584 -33.41 -11.36 -6.23
CA VAL A 584 -33.07 -11.84 -4.87
C VAL A 584 -34.32 -12.09 -4.01
N VAL A 585 -35.41 -11.35 -4.27
CA VAL A 585 -36.68 -11.42 -3.53
C VAL A 585 -37.68 -12.44 -4.09
N ASP A 586 -37.35 -13.14 -5.18
CA ASP A 586 -38.29 -14.07 -5.82
C ASP A 586 -38.53 -15.34 -4.97
N HIS A 587 -39.78 -15.78 -4.88
CA HIS A 587 -40.13 -17.08 -4.27
C HIS A 587 -40.08 -18.21 -5.31
N ILE A 588 -39.64 -19.40 -4.89
CA ILE A 588 -39.42 -20.54 -5.79
C ILE A 588 -40.16 -21.82 -5.37
N VAL A 589 -40.31 -22.73 -6.33
CA VAL A 589 -40.53 -24.16 -6.09
C VAL A 589 -39.22 -24.88 -6.38
N LEU A 590 -38.70 -25.57 -5.38
CA LEU A 590 -37.51 -26.41 -5.48
C LEU A 590 -37.93 -27.83 -5.88
N SER A 591 -37.17 -28.48 -6.74
CA SER A 591 -37.42 -29.87 -7.14
C SER A 591 -36.11 -30.67 -7.11
N GLN A 592 -36.16 -31.92 -6.69
CA GLN A 592 -34.98 -32.78 -6.55
C GLN A 592 -35.24 -34.20 -7.08
N SER A 593 -34.25 -34.76 -7.75
CA SER A 593 -34.24 -36.15 -8.24
C SER A 593 -32.83 -36.74 -8.28
N GLY A 594 -32.74 -38.07 -8.41
CA GLY A 594 -31.51 -38.79 -8.72
C GLY A 594 -30.63 -39.21 -7.52
N ASN A 595 -31.04 -38.94 -6.27
CA ASN A 595 -30.31 -39.39 -5.07
C ASN A 595 -31.20 -39.42 -3.82
N ASP A 596 -31.44 -40.61 -3.27
CA ASP A 596 -32.29 -40.82 -2.10
C ASP A 596 -31.69 -40.24 -0.81
N ARG A 597 -30.37 -40.31 -0.64
CA ARG A 597 -29.67 -39.73 0.52
C ARG A 597 -29.84 -38.22 0.55
N ILE A 598 -29.66 -37.55 -0.59
CA ILE A 598 -29.90 -36.10 -0.69
C ILE A 598 -31.37 -35.78 -0.46
N ALA A 599 -32.29 -36.58 -1.00
CA ALA A 599 -33.73 -36.40 -0.76
C ALA A 599 -34.07 -36.46 0.74
N GLU A 600 -33.51 -37.42 1.48
CA GLU A 600 -33.68 -37.55 2.93
C GLU A 600 -33.11 -36.36 3.70
N ILE A 601 -31.92 -35.88 3.35
CA ILE A 601 -31.30 -34.69 3.96
C ILE A 601 -32.19 -33.46 3.75
N ILE A 602 -32.71 -33.26 2.54
CA ILE A 602 -33.62 -32.15 2.25
C ILE A 602 -34.91 -32.27 3.07
N LYS A 603 -35.51 -33.48 3.17
CA LYS A 603 -36.73 -33.70 3.97
C LYS A 603 -36.51 -33.38 5.45
N LYS A 604 -35.39 -33.84 6.01
CA LYS A 604 -35.07 -33.62 7.43
C LYS A 604 -34.82 -32.14 7.75
N ASN A 605 -34.36 -31.37 6.77
CA ASN A 605 -33.97 -29.96 6.92
C ASN A 605 -34.84 -29.00 6.09
N GLU A 606 -36.06 -29.41 5.74
CA GLU A 606 -36.93 -28.71 4.79
C GLU A 606 -37.21 -27.26 5.21
N ALA A 607 -37.48 -27.03 6.50
CA ALA A 607 -37.79 -25.69 7.01
C ALA A 607 -36.64 -24.69 6.79
N VAL A 608 -35.40 -25.10 7.07
CA VAL A 608 -34.20 -24.27 6.92
C VAL A 608 -33.93 -23.99 5.44
N ILE A 609 -33.97 -25.04 4.60
CA ILE A 609 -33.75 -24.89 3.16
C ILE A 609 -34.81 -23.97 2.56
N LYS A 610 -36.08 -24.11 2.93
CA LYS A 610 -37.16 -23.23 2.46
C LYS A 610 -36.94 -21.78 2.84
N ASN A 611 -36.61 -21.52 4.11
CA ASN A 611 -36.36 -20.18 4.60
C ASN A 611 -35.21 -19.51 3.85
N ASP A 612 -34.06 -20.18 3.77
CA ASP A 612 -32.83 -19.60 3.23
C ASP A 612 -32.80 -19.53 1.70
N THR A 613 -33.71 -20.24 1.03
CA THR A 613 -33.84 -20.23 -0.44
C THR A 613 -35.13 -19.60 -0.93
N LEU A 614 -35.97 -19.02 -0.04
CA LEU A 614 -37.31 -18.55 -0.34
C LEU A 614 -38.13 -19.57 -1.15
N ALA A 615 -37.97 -20.85 -0.82
CA ALA A 615 -38.72 -21.93 -1.46
C ALA A 615 -40.03 -22.15 -0.70
N ASP A 616 -41.15 -22.07 -1.39
CA ASP A 616 -42.45 -22.32 -0.77
C ASP A 616 -42.78 -23.83 -0.75
N GLU A 617 -42.27 -24.56 -1.74
CA GLU A 617 -42.56 -25.97 -1.97
C GLU A 617 -41.29 -26.71 -2.42
N ILE A 618 -41.17 -27.97 -2.00
CA ILE A 618 -40.13 -28.89 -2.45
C ILE A 618 -40.79 -30.14 -3.05
N VAL A 619 -40.51 -30.42 -4.31
CA VAL A 619 -41.00 -31.59 -5.05
C VAL A 619 -39.88 -32.63 -5.17
N TYR A 620 -40.19 -33.91 -4.91
CA TYR A 620 -39.22 -35.00 -4.98
C TYR A 620 -39.49 -35.93 -6.16
N ASN A 621 -38.46 -36.65 -6.60
CA ASN A 621 -38.49 -37.63 -7.70
C ASN A 621 -38.83 -37.02 -9.08
N ASN A 622 -38.72 -35.69 -9.19
CA ASN A 622 -38.93 -34.95 -10.42
C ASN A 622 -38.07 -33.67 -10.37
N VAL A 623 -37.70 -33.13 -11.52
CA VAL A 623 -37.01 -31.84 -11.63
C VAL A 623 -37.71 -30.97 -12.68
N GLU A 624 -38.08 -29.75 -12.29
CA GLU A 624 -38.84 -28.82 -13.11
C GLU A 624 -38.23 -27.41 -13.09
N GLY A 625 -38.54 -26.60 -14.11
CA GLY A 625 -37.99 -25.26 -14.29
C GLY A 625 -36.56 -25.25 -14.83
N TYR A 626 -35.70 -24.43 -14.24
CA TYR A 626 -34.26 -24.42 -14.54
C TYR A 626 -33.57 -25.54 -13.76
N THR A 627 -33.06 -26.54 -14.47
CA THR A 627 -32.51 -27.76 -13.87
C THR A 627 -31.01 -27.88 -14.06
N LYS A 628 -30.33 -28.54 -13.10
CA LYS A 628 -28.88 -28.76 -13.14
C LYS A 628 -28.47 -29.95 -12.28
N ASP A 629 -27.47 -30.68 -12.74
CA ASP A 629 -26.83 -31.75 -11.99
C ASP A 629 -25.69 -31.21 -11.12
N TRP A 630 -25.63 -31.69 -9.88
CA TRP A 630 -24.62 -31.28 -8.90
C TRP A 630 -23.94 -32.48 -8.27
N ASN A 631 -22.63 -32.35 -8.03
CA ASN A 631 -21.90 -33.18 -7.10
C ASN A 631 -21.79 -32.41 -5.76
N LEU A 632 -22.47 -32.92 -4.74
CA LEU A 632 -22.49 -32.39 -3.38
C LEU A 632 -21.58 -33.30 -2.55
N ASN A 633 -20.32 -32.91 -2.37
CA ASN A 633 -19.35 -33.63 -1.52
C ASN A 633 -19.25 -35.15 -1.81
N GLY A 634 -19.31 -35.54 -3.09
CA GLY A 634 -19.25 -36.94 -3.55
C GLY A 634 -20.61 -37.52 -3.94
N GLU A 635 -21.71 -36.90 -3.52
CA GLU A 635 -23.07 -37.36 -3.85
C GLU A 635 -23.62 -36.61 -5.07
N HIS A 636 -24.01 -37.35 -6.11
CA HIS A 636 -24.57 -36.78 -7.33
C HIS A 636 -26.10 -36.66 -7.22
N THR A 637 -26.67 -35.50 -7.54
CA THR A 637 -28.13 -35.26 -7.55
C THR A 637 -28.51 -34.26 -8.65
N SER A 638 -29.75 -34.34 -9.14
CA SER A 638 -30.34 -33.31 -10.01
C SER A 638 -31.25 -32.40 -9.17
N LEU A 639 -31.12 -31.09 -9.35
CA LEU A 639 -31.99 -30.07 -8.75
C LEU A 639 -32.71 -29.29 -9.84
N GLY A 640 -33.88 -28.73 -9.53
CA GLY A 640 -34.63 -27.81 -10.38
C GLY A 640 -35.21 -26.65 -9.58
N VAL A 641 -35.14 -25.43 -10.12
CA VAL A 641 -35.77 -24.23 -9.53
C VAL A 641 -36.76 -23.62 -10.53
N SER A 642 -37.97 -23.33 -10.07
CA SER A 642 -38.97 -22.60 -10.85
C SER A 642 -39.52 -21.44 -10.05
N LYS A 643 -39.78 -20.31 -10.71
CA LYS A 643 -40.35 -19.13 -10.07
C LYS A 643 -41.81 -19.42 -9.75
N LYS A 644 -42.21 -19.18 -8.50
CA LYS A 644 -43.62 -19.25 -8.13
C LYS A 644 -44.29 -17.94 -8.55
N GLY A 645 -45.36 -18.06 -9.33
CA GLY A 645 -46.07 -16.92 -9.94
C GLY A 645 -46.73 -16.00 -8.94
#